data_AF-A0A022WAP8-F1
#
_entry.id   AF-A0A022WAP8-F1
#
_cell.length_a   1.000
_cell.length_b   1.000
_cell.length_c   1.000
_cell.angle_alpha   90.00
_cell.angle_beta   90.00
_cell.angle_gamma   90.00
#
_symmetry.space_group_name_H-M   'P 1'
#
loop_
_entity.id
_entity.type
_entity.pdbx_description
1 polymer ?
#
loop_
_entity_poly.entity_id
_entity_poly.type
_entity_poly.pdbx_seq_one_letter_code
_entity_poly.pdbx_strand_id
1 'polypeptide(L)'
;MSALRDAISKIKQSASESDLIPHRRSNLGAFLQEKEYVYSSDDFSDDNSGVSSKNEQKRAARREKKEQSRSRLSTETRDGSMDTTRSELKGSNDSPAENNDDTPEMKARYGDLPMMQSRDRPRANLAKFESIIDEMKGQELTFRARLHVVRRMGAKFAFLVFRQQLHTLQGVLHTEPKLRSANMIYWAERIPVGSILKVKGRLKAPDVPVFGTTIHNLELEIEELHVAVCREEPVPFSVYEAELAGAHEERLEGIRQKIPDRTRLSNRILDLRTDTSQSIFRIQSAISTMFRSCLDAQNFIEIHSPKLQAAATESGASVFGVNYFGRPAFLAQSPQLAKQMAIASDFERVYEIGAVFRAENSNTHRHLTEYTGLDIEMAIEEHYHEALEVLDSVLKSIFKTIYEKYRLEIEVIKHHFPSEDLVWLDETPIISFADGVKMLNDSGWVDENGNKLSETEDFGTRDEIRLGELVKEKFHTDYYILDKFPATARPFYAMPHPDDERFTLSFDIFVRGQEIVSGGQRIHHPDLLDKRMREVGIDPSTMEEYMEGFKWGAPPHAGAGIGLERLLMLILKLGNIRLGSLFHRDPKSFPRHEQPVPLRHPEASTLNPPWQDENKPRNAPVDPSRKLQALEDLIANYGDSTSTSWLDDRYKIWRDYATGAAVSYVPSHGYAVIAGDPLCDTTQYRRIVVSFLQWLKKETNLRPIWILCSADVEEILGEHLGWRSLSCVAEERVDPQRNRAASDGEIARKIRRAEHEGIRIHAITPGEPVPDDIKEKIDARIEDWKNNRKGTQIHLSEITPWRDHTHRRYFYATDSEGKICSFVALAQLAPRHGMQVKYSLDFPGSPSGSIEYIITHAIQSAASSGVKSLTFGGGAIPHLIPGHNLSSVKAKVLQHTYDTIVKQFKLTRKTEFRAKLGAHEEPVYIAYPRHGLGTKGIKAILNFFED
;
A
#
# COMPACT_ATOMS: atom_id res chain seq x y z
N MET A 1 -28.36 30.86 -12.40
CA MET A 1 -29.63 30.12 -12.29
C MET A 1 -30.48 30.16 -13.57
N SER A 2 -31.05 31.30 -14.02
CA SER A 2 -31.97 31.31 -15.17
C SER A 2 -31.41 30.63 -16.44
N ALA A 3 -30.24 31.08 -16.91
CA ALA A 3 -29.58 30.52 -18.11
C ALA A 3 -29.26 29.01 -18.02
N LEU A 4 -29.24 28.41 -16.82
CA LEU A 4 -29.05 26.97 -16.65
C LEU A 4 -30.34 26.18 -16.97
N ARG A 5 -31.52 26.78 -16.80
CA ARG A 5 -32.79 26.20 -17.27
C ARG A 5 -32.90 26.28 -18.79
N ASP A 6 -32.47 27.38 -19.39
CA ASP A 6 -32.52 27.59 -20.86
C ASP A 6 -31.54 26.68 -21.62
N ALA A 7 -30.40 26.34 -21.02
CA ALA A 7 -29.50 25.33 -21.56
C ALA A 7 -30.14 23.92 -21.55
N ILE A 8 -30.85 23.58 -20.47
CA ILE A 8 -31.47 22.26 -20.28
C ILE A 8 -32.77 22.11 -21.11
N SER A 9 -33.50 23.19 -21.39
CA SER A 9 -34.66 23.14 -22.29
C SER A 9 -34.25 22.92 -23.75
N LYS A 10 -33.21 23.61 -24.23
CA LYS A 10 -32.70 23.45 -25.61
C LYS A 10 -32.19 22.03 -25.90
N ILE A 11 -31.53 21.39 -24.92
CA ILE A 11 -31.08 19.98 -25.03
C ILE A 11 -32.27 18.99 -25.12
N LYS A 12 -33.48 19.37 -24.66
CA LYS A 12 -34.68 18.54 -24.81
C LYS A 12 -35.39 18.72 -26.16
N GLN A 13 -35.26 19.87 -26.81
CA GLN A 13 -35.96 20.15 -28.08
C GLN A 13 -35.22 19.59 -29.30
N SER A 14 -33.91 19.36 -29.23
CA SER A 14 -33.13 18.74 -30.32
C SER A 14 -33.28 17.21 -30.44
N ALA A 15 -34.32 16.63 -29.82
CA ALA A 15 -34.55 15.18 -29.74
C ALA A 15 -35.95 14.76 -30.23
N SER A 16 -36.74 15.68 -30.81
CA SER A 16 -38.14 15.43 -31.15
C SER A 16 -38.66 16.26 -32.34
N GLU A 17 -38.02 16.14 -33.51
CA GLU A 17 -38.63 16.46 -34.82
C GLU A 17 -37.74 16.00 -35.99
N SER A 18 -38.18 14.99 -36.76
CA SER A 18 -37.81 14.74 -38.17
C SER A 18 -38.43 13.42 -38.68
N ASP A 19 -39.70 13.47 -39.08
CA ASP A 19 -40.28 12.44 -39.96
C ASP A 19 -39.80 12.62 -41.41
N LEU A 20 -39.59 11.50 -42.13
CA LEU A 20 -40.22 11.15 -43.42
C LEU A 20 -39.44 10.06 -44.18
N ILE A 21 -40.20 9.24 -44.93
CA ILE A 21 -39.84 7.93 -45.53
C ILE A 21 -39.97 8.08 -47.08
N PRO A 22 -39.06 7.53 -47.94
CA PRO A 22 -39.23 6.15 -48.43
C PRO A 22 -38.00 5.33 -48.91
N HIS A 23 -38.13 4.00 -48.71
CA HIS A 23 -37.75 2.83 -49.54
C HIS A 23 -36.68 2.97 -50.67
N ARG A 24 -35.79 1.98 -50.91
CA ARG A 24 -36.09 0.56 -51.21
C ARG A 24 -34.82 -0.34 -51.21
N ARG A 25 -35.02 -1.65 -50.98
CA ARG A 25 -34.25 -2.90 -51.29
C ARG A 25 -32.91 -2.78 -52.07
N SER A 26 -31.89 -3.66 -51.89
CA SER A 26 -31.99 -5.13 -51.68
C SER A 26 -30.70 -5.82 -51.18
N ASN A 27 -30.86 -6.96 -50.48
CA ASN A 27 -30.03 -8.18 -50.49
C ASN A 27 -28.55 -8.16 -50.02
N LEU A 28 -27.92 -9.26 -49.57
CA LEU A 28 -28.34 -10.43 -48.76
C LEU A 28 -27.05 -11.23 -48.42
N GLY A 29 -26.75 -11.54 -47.15
CA GLY A 29 -25.56 -12.35 -46.81
C GLY A 29 -25.24 -12.42 -45.30
N ALA A 30 -25.41 -13.61 -44.71
CA ALA A 30 -25.21 -13.94 -43.30
C ALA A 30 -23.86 -13.44 -42.70
N PHE A 31 -23.78 -13.06 -41.41
CA PHE A 31 -23.76 -14.04 -40.32
C PHE A 31 -24.24 -13.50 -38.95
N LEU A 32 -24.97 -14.36 -38.22
CA LEU A 32 -25.33 -14.32 -36.78
C LEU A 32 -25.88 -13.01 -36.17
N GLN A 33 -27.16 -13.08 -35.75
CA GLN A 33 -27.81 -12.12 -34.85
C GLN A 33 -28.23 -12.83 -33.53
N GLU A 34 -28.57 -12.06 -32.51
CA GLU A 34 -28.61 -12.46 -31.09
C GLU A 34 -29.85 -13.26 -30.60
N LYS A 35 -29.62 -13.92 -29.44
CA LYS A 35 -30.48 -13.97 -28.22
C LYS A 35 -31.67 -14.94 -28.07
N GLU A 36 -31.73 -15.42 -26.82
CA GLU A 36 -32.88 -15.70 -25.94
C GLU A 36 -34.02 -16.65 -26.39
N TYR A 37 -34.31 -17.62 -25.52
CA TYR A 37 -35.61 -18.27 -25.39
C TYR A 37 -36.01 -18.45 -23.92
N VAL A 38 -37.32 -18.49 -23.68
CA VAL A 38 -37.96 -18.42 -22.36
C VAL A 38 -38.93 -19.60 -22.18
N TYR A 39 -39.11 -20.06 -20.93
CA TYR A 39 -40.30 -20.76 -20.43
C TYR A 39 -40.85 -19.91 -19.26
N SER A 40 -42.09 -19.39 -19.19
CA SER A 40 -43.42 -19.67 -19.80
C SER A 40 -44.27 -20.73 -19.10
N SER A 41 -45.32 -20.28 -18.41
CA SER A 41 -46.58 -20.98 -18.12
C SER A 41 -47.54 -20.06 -17.32
N ASP A 42 -48.82 -20.03 -17.70
CA ASP A 42 -49.84 -19.06 -17.28
C ASP A 42 -51.21 -19.80 -17.15
N ASP A 43 -52.34 -19.32 -16.62
CA ASP A 43 -52.87 -17.99 -16.22
C ASP A 43 -54.03 -18.18 -15.16
N PHE A 44 -54.80 -17.14 -14.84
CA PHE A 44 -56.04 -17.09 -14.02
C PHE A 44 -55.87 -17.19 -12.48
N SER A 45 -56.69 -16.54 -11.61
CA SER A 45 -57.80 -15.56 -11.79
C SER A 45 -57.86 -14.57 -10.60
N ASP A 46 -58.76 -13.58 -10.65
CA ASP A 46 -59.20 -12.75 -9.51
C ASP A 46 -59.80 -13.59 -8.35
N ASP A 47 -59.66 -13.12 -7.09
CA ASP A 47 -60.77 -12.49 -6.34
C ASP A 47 -60.27 -11.73 -5.08
N ASN A 48 -61.18 -11.07 -4.35
CA ASN A 48 -60.94 -9.96 -3.43
C ASN A 48 -61.22 -10.30 -1.95
N SER A 49 -60.25 -10.07 -1.05
CA SER A 49 -60.49 -9.69 0.36
C SER A 49 -59.20 -9.26 1.07
N GLY A 50 -59.32 -8.38 2.08
CA GLY A 50 -58.19 -7.61 2.61
C GLY A 50 -57.48 -8.17 3.84
N VAL A 51 -56.16 -8.33 3.75
CA VAL A 51 -55.19 -8.38 4.88
C VAL A 51 -53.95 -7.55 4.47
N SER A 52 -53.17 -7.04 5.45
CA SER A 52 -52.02 -6.12 5.25
C SER A 52 -51.08 -6.52 4.10
N SER A 53 -50.58 -5.52 3.38
CA SER A 53 -49.89 -5.73 2.10
C SER A 53 -48.59 -6.52 2.23
N LYS A 54 -48.33 -7.41 1.25
CA LYS A 54 -47.05 -8.13 1.11
C LYS A 54 -45.83 -7.19 1.04
N ASN A 55 -46.02 -5.92 0.65
CA ASN A 55 -44.98 -4.89 0.63
C ASN A 55 -44.67 -4.30 2.01
N GLU A 56 -45.65 -4.18 2.92
CA GLU A 56 -45.39 -3.80 4.30
C GLU A 56 -44.70 -4.92 5.07
N GLN A 57 -45.16 -6.16 4.91
CA GLN A 57 -44.47 -7.33 5.48
C GLN A 57 -43.03 -7.46 4.96
N LYS A 58 -42.79 -7.29 3.64
CA LYS A 58 -41.43 -7.22 3.08
C LYS A 58 -40.62 -6.02 3.60
N ARG A 59 -41.25 -4.87 3.91
CA ARG A 59 -40.58 -3.71 4.52
C ARG A 59 -40.24 -3.93 5.99
N ALA A 60 -41.12 -4.55 6.77
CA ALA A 60 -40.89 -4.94 8.16
C ALA A 60 -39.76 -5.97 8.25
N ALA A 61 -39.83 -7.06 7.47
CA ALA A 61 -38.77 -8.08 7.40
C ALA A 61 -37.44 -7.51 6.86
N ARG A 62 -37.45 -6.53 5.94
CA ARG A 62 -36.23 -5.77 5.56
C ARG A 62 -35.76 -4.80 6.65
N ARG A 63 -36.63 -4.32 7.55
CA ARG A 63 -36.24 -3.52 8.73
C ARG A 63 -35.55 -4.41 9.76
N GLU A 64 -36.19 -5.51 10.15
CA GLU A 64 -35.64 -6.50 11.08
C GLU A 64 -34.33 -7.11 10.56
N LYS A 65 -34.27 -7.55 9.29
CA LYS A 65 -32.99 -7.99 8.70
C LYS A 65 -31.92 -6.89 8.65
N LYS A 66 -32.30 -5.61 8.60
CA LYS A 66 -31.37 -4.47 8.59
C LYS A 66 -30.99 -4.01 10.00
N GLU A 67 -31.77 -4.36 11.02
CA GLU A 67 -31.44 -4.16 12.44
C GLU A 67 -30.63 -5.35 12.99
N GLN A 68 -30.93 -6.58 12.57
CA GLN A 68 -30.08 -7.75 12.77
C GLN A 68 -28.77 -7.67 11.99
N SER A 69 -28.74 -7.08 10.78
CA SER A 69 -27.46 -6.81 10.11
C SER A 69 -26.69 -5.69 10.80
N ARG A 70 -27.35 -4.62 11.28
CA ARG A 70 -26.73 -3.56 12.08
C ARG A 70 -26.16 -4.03 13.42
N SER A 71 -26.84 -4.93 14.14
CA SER A 71 -26.31 -5.50 15.39
C SER A 71 -25.05 -6.33 15.11
N ARG A 72 -25.05 -7.10 14.00
CA ARG A 72 -23.87 -7.81 13.46
C ARG A 72 -22.78 -6.89 12.87
N LEU A 73 -23.01 -5.59 12.70
CA LEU A 73 -22.09 -4.64 12.03
C LEU A 73 -21.29 -3.73 12.97
N SER A 74 -21.48 -3.80 14.30
CA SER A 74 -21.07 -2.72 15.21
C SER A 74 -19.92 -3.02 16.19
N THR A 75 -19.29 -4.20 16.15
CA THR A 75 -18.42 -4.63 17.25
C THR A 75 -17.04 -3.97 17.27
N GLU A 76 -16.30 -3.94 16.16
CA GLU A 76 -14.87 -3.52 16.17
C GLU A 76 -14.65 -2.00 16.02
N THR A 77 -15.60 -1.26 15.43
CA THR A 77 -15.52 0.22 15.34
C THR A 77 -15.73 0.91 16.71
N ARG A 78 -16.06 0.15 17.76
CA ARG A 78 -16.26 0.66 19.13
C ARG A 78 -15.03 0.56 20.04
N ASP A 79 -13.91 0.00 19.59
CA ASP A 79 -12.71 -0.16 20.42
C ASP A 79 -12.00 1.18 20.70
N GLY A 80 -11.53 1.87 19.64
CA GLY A 80 -10.83 3.16 19.76
C GLY A 80 -11.69 4.30 20.33
N SER A 81 -12.98 4.04 20.59
CA SER A 81 -13.88 4.95 21.28
C SER A 81 -13.58 5.13 22.76
N MET A 82 -13.02 4.11 23.42
CA MET A 82 -13.06 3.99 24.88
C MET A 82 -11.78 4.42 25.59
N ASP A 83 -10.65 4.56 24.87
CA ASP A 83 -9.36 4.80 25.52
C ASP A 83 -9.14 6.26 25.92
N THR A 84 -9.73 7.24 25.19
CA THR A 84 -9.85 8.62 25.70
C THR A 84 -10.79 8.71 26.90
N THR A 85 -11.92 8.00 26.85
CA THR A 85 -12.90 7.95 27.96
C THR A 85 -12.34 7.23 29.19
N ARG A 86 -11.28 6.44 29.05
CA ARG A 86 -10.50 5.83 30.15
C ARG A 86 -9.72 6.86 30.98
N SER A 87 -9.46 8.04 30.43
CA SER A 87 -8.92 9.21 31.15
C SER A 87 -10.06 10.06 31.76
N GLU A 88 -11.12 10.30 30.98
CA GLU A 88 -12.18 11.27 31.32
C GLU A 88 -13.23 10.75 32.32
N LEU A 89 -13.53 9.44 32.36
CA LEU A 89 -14.60 8.89 33.22
C LEU A 89 -14.27 8.78 34.73
N LYS A 90 -13.18 9.40 35.20
CA LYS A 90 -12.90 9.55 36.64
C LYS A 90 -13.69 10.70 37.32
N GLY A 91 -14.64 11.32 36.62
CA GLY A 91 -15.35 12.52 37.09
C GLY A 91 -16.86 12.52 36.89
N SER A 92 -17.50 11.38 36.63
CA SER A 92 -18.96 11.31 36.43
C SER A 92 -19.59 10.03 37.00
N ASN A 93 -20.46 10.21 38.01
CA ASN A 93 -21.04 9.16 38.87
C ASN A 93 -22.00 8.14 38.21
N ASP A 94 -22.10 8.09 36.88
CA ASP A 94 -22.94 7.14 36.13
C ASP A 94 -22.13 5.99 35.49
N SER A 95 -21.00 5.63 36.11
CA SER A 95 -20.14 4.52 35.71
C SER A 95 -20.48 3.22 36.47
N PRO A 96 -20.97 2.15 35.82
CA PRO A 96 -21.24 0.86 36.48
C PRO A 96 -20.00 0.18 37.11
N ALA A 97 -18.80 0.72 36.87
CA ALA A 97 -17.55 0.24 37.44
C ALA A 97 -17.33 0.65 38.90
N GLU A 98 -17.96 1.73 39.38
CA GLU A 98 -17.69 2.28 40.72
C GLU A 98 -18.54 1.60 41.81
N ASN A 99 -19.77 1.18 41.49
CA ASN A 99 -20.58 0.28 42.31
C ASN A 99 -20.51 -1.17 41.79
N ASN A 100 -19.30 -1.72 41.74
CA ASN A 100 -19.09 -3.11 41.32
C ASN A 100 -19.30 -4.09 42.50
N ASP A 101 -20.53 -4.58 42.66
CA ASP A 101 -20.97 -5.56 43.67
C ASP A 101 -20.32 -6.96 43.55
N ASP A 102 -19.48 -7.24 42.54
CA ASP A 102 -18.81 -8.53 42.39
C ASP A 102 -17.97 -8.86 43.64
N THR A 103 -18.09 -10.08 44.17
CA THR A 103 -17.26 -10.52 45.30
C THR A 103 -15.78 -10.65 44.91
N PRO A 104 -14.82 -10.73 45.86
CA PRO A 104 -13.41 -10.93 45.55
C PRO A 104 -13.16 -12.16 44.66
N GLU A 105 -13.91 -13.25 44.87
CA GLU A 105 -13.84 -14.50 44.11
C GLU A 105 -14.37 -14.34 42.68
N MET A 106 -15.37 -13.48 42.48
CA MET A 106 -15.88 -13.13 41.15
C MET A 106 -14.89 -12.23 40.40
N LYS A 107 -14.32 -11.23 41.10
CA LYS A 107 -13.27 -10.33 40.55
C LYS A 107 -12.00 -11.09 40.16
N ALA A 108 -11.61 -12.14 40.90
CA ALA A 108 -10.46 -12.97 40.57
C ALA A 108 -10.56 -13.75 39.24
N ARG A 109 -11.79 -13.94 38.70
CA ARG A 109 -12.03 -14.70 37.46
C ARG A 109 -11.78 -13.92 36.17
N TYR A 110 -11.55 -12.61 36.26
CA TYR A 110 -11.34 -11.76 35.09
C TYR A 110 -10.37 -10.60 35.36
N GLY A 111 -10.06 -9.82 34.32
CA GLY A 111 -9.12 -8.70 34.39
C GLY A 111 -7.77 -8.97 33.74
N ASP A 112 -6.81 -8.10 34.01
CA ASP A 112 -5.49 -8.11 33.37
C ASP A 112 -4.47 -8.88 34.23
N LEU A 113 -3.70 -9.77 33.61
CA LEU A 113 -2.58 -10.46 34.27
C LEU A 113 -1.38 -9.51 34.43
N PRO A 114 -0.55 -9.67 35.48
CA PRO A 114 0.72 -8.96 35.58
C PRO A 114 1.64 -9.32 34.42
N MET A 115 2.48 -8.37 34.00
CA MET A 115 3.44 -8.55 32.91
C MET A 115 4.30 -9.80 33.11
N MET A 116 4.40 -10.63 32.08
CA MET A 116 5.07 -11.92 32.12
C MET A 116 6.60 -11.79 32.19
N GLN A 117 7.13 -11.59 33.40
CA GLN A 117 8.57 -11.48 33.70
C GLN A 117 9.18 -12.78 34.24
N SER A 118 8.65 -13.95 33.86
CA SER A 118 9.16 -15.28 34.24
C SER A 118 9.39 -15.53 35.75
N ARG A 119 8.68 -14.80 36.62
CA ARG A 119 8.81 -14.88 38.09
C ARG A 119 8.49 -16.28 38.64
N ASP A 120 7.49 -16.93 38.05
CA ASP A 120 6.97 -18.22 38.47
C ASP A 120 6.92 -19.22 37.29
N ARG A 121 7.17 -20.50 37.57
CA ARG A 121 7.04 -21.59 36.59
C ARG A 121 6.12 -22.70 37.11
N PRO A 122 4.79 -22.47 37.23
CA PRO A 122 3.85 -23.44 37.81
C PRO A 122 3.62 -24.71 36.97
N ARG A 123 4.24 -24.83 35.79
CA ARG A 123 4.12 -25.96 34.84
C ARG A 123 2.68 -26.34 34.46
N ALA A 124 1.71 -25.44 34.67
CA ALA A 124 0.32 -25.66 34.29
C ALA A 124 0.19 -26.01 32.80
N ASN A 125 -0.54 -27.08 32.49
CA ASN A 125 -0.77 -27.50 31.12
C ASN A 125 -1.64 -26.45 30.39
N LEU A 126 -1.19 -26.01 29.22
CA LEU A 126 -1.91 -25.08 28.36
C LEU A 126 -2.19 -25.77 27.03
N ALA A 127 -3.43 -26.20 26.85
CA ALA A 127 -3.85 -27.01 25.71
C ALA A 127 -3.72 -26.26 24.37
N LYS A 128 -3.58 -27.05 23.30
CA LYS A 128 -3.58 -26.61 21.90
C LYS A 128 -4.94 -26.91 21.29
N PHE A 129 -5.43 -26.04 20.42
CA PHE A 129 -6.69 -26.28 19.69
C PHE A 129 -6.57 -27.42 18.68
N GLU A 130 -5.38 -27.62 18.13
CA GLU A 130 -5.00 -28.76 17.28
C GLU A 130 -5.21 -30.12 17.98
N SER A 131 -5.09 -30.16 19.31
CA SER A 131 -5.28 -31.38 20.11
C SER A 131 -6.66 -31.46 20.78
N ILE A 132 -7.66 -30.71 20.31
CA ILE A 132 -9.05 -30.81 20.80
C ILE A 132 -9.82 -31.75 19.86
N ILE A 133 -10.34 -32.84 20.44
CA ILE A 133 -11.16 -33.86 19.78
C ILE A 133 -12.51 -33.98 20.50
N ASP A 134 -13.54 -34.49 19.82
CA ASP A 134 -14.93 -34.48 20.30
C ASP A 134 -15.14 -35.30 21.59
N GLU A 135 -14.29 -36.30 21.84
CA GLU A 135 -14.22 -37.09 23.07
C GLU A 135 -13.85 -36.25 24.32
N MET A 136 -13.32 -35.04 24.14
CA MET A 136 -12.98 -34.13 25.25
C MET A 136 -14.20 -33.38 25.83
N LYS A 137 -15.41 -33.66 25.34
CA LYS A 137 -16.67 -33.10 25.87
C LYS A 137 -16.78 -33.29 27.40
N GLY A 138 -17.08 -32.20 28.11
CA GLY A 138 -17.20 -32.15 29.57
C GLY A 138 -15.89 -31.89 30.34
N GLN A 139 -14.73 -32.04 29.67
CA GLN A 139 -13.44 -31.80 30.29
C GLN A 139 -13.21 -30.30 30.58
N GLU A 140 -12.48 -30.03 31.66
CA GLU A 140 -11.98 -28.70 31.98
C GLU A 140 -10.68 -28.45 31.21
N LEU A 141 -10.55 -27.26 30.62
CA LEU A 141 -9.50 -26.96 29.65
C LEU A 141 -9.01 -25.52 29.83
N THR A 142 -7.69 -25.35 30.01
CA THR A 142 -7.02 -24.05 30.10
C THR A 142 -6.12 -23.85 28.89
N PHE A 143 -6.17 -22.68 28.25
CA PHE A 143 -5.35 -22.35 27.10
C PHE A 143 -4.91 -20.88 27.07
N ARG A 144 -4.04 -20.55 26.12
CA ARG A 144 -3.70 -19.17 25.75
C ARG A 144 -3.92 -18.97 24.26
N ALA A 145 -4.75 -18.00 23.88
CA ALA A 145 -5.16 -17.78 22.49
C ALA A 145 -5.28 -16.28 22.20
N ARG A 146 -5.40 -15.89 20.92
CA ARG A 146 -5.85 -14.53 20.59
C ARG A 146 -7.38 -14.48 20.61
N LEU A 147 -7.92 -13.40 21.16
CA LEU A 147 -9.31 -13.02 20.90
C LEU A 147 -9.44 -12.67 19.41
N HIS A 148 -10.34 -13.34 18.70
CA HIS A 148 -10.44 -13.25 17.25
C HIS A 148 -11.72 -12.56 16.79
N VAL A 149 -12.86 -12.83 17.43
CA VAL A 149 -14.13 -12.10 17.24
C VAL A 149 -14.88 -12.04 18.58
N VAL A 150 -15.52 -10.90 18.86
CA VAL A 150 -16.55 -10.79 19.91
C VAL A 150 -17.92 -10.70 19.24
N ARG A 151 -18.93 -11.41 19.77
CA ARG A 151 -20.34 -11.25 19.39
C ARG A 151 -21.15 -10.89 20.63
N ARG A 152 -21.53 -9.61 20.73
CA ARG A 152 -22.31 -9.03 21.83
C ARG A 152 -23.77 -9.42 21.67
N MET A 153 -24.33 -10.15 22.64
CA MET A 153 -25.72 -10.65 22.58
C MET A 153 -26.62 -9.99 23.64
N GLY A 154 -26.06 -9.57 24.77
CA GLY A 154 -26.72 -8.74 25.78
C GLY A 154 -26.00 -8.78 27.13
N ALA A 155 -26.46 -7.99 28.11
CA ALA A 155 -25.80 -7.86 29.42
C ALA A 155 -25.70 -9.17 30.25
N LYS A 156 -26.30 -10.27 29.79
CA LYS A 156 -26.22 -11.61 30.41
C LYS A 156 -25.48 -12.66 29.57
N PHE A 157 -25.08 -12.34 28.34
CA PHE A 157 -24.60 -13.34 27.36
C PHE A 157 -23.71 -12.72 26.27
N ALA A 158 -22.56 -13.34 25.99
CA ALA A 158 -21.68 -12.99 24.87
C ALA A 158 -20.93 -14.23 24.34
N PHE A 159 -20.64 -14.24 23.03
CA PHE A 159 -19.72 -15.20 22.43
C PHE A 159 -18.35 -14.56 22.19
N LEU A 160 -17.29 -15.28 22.50
CA LEU A 160 -15.91 -14.92 22.22
C LEU A 160 -15.29 -16.02 21.36
N VAL A 161 -14.94 -15.72 20.12
CA VAL A 161 -14.16 -16.64 19.27
C VAL A 161 -12.69 -16.46 19.59
N PHE A 162 -12.03 -17.55 19.96
CA PHE A 162 -10.61 -17.61 20.22
C PHE A 162 -9.88 -18.25 19.03
N ARG A 163 -8.60 -17.91 18.83
CA ARG A 163 -7.77 -18.47 17.75
C ARG A 163 -6.34 -18.80 18.17
N GLN A 164 -5.87 -19.96 17.74
CA GLN A 164 -4.47 -20.41 17.81
C GLN A 164 -4.01 -20.85 16.41
N GLN A 165 -3.19 -20.03 15.76
CA GLN A 165 -2.71 -20.25 14.39
C GLN A 165 -3.90 -20.49 13.42
N LEU A 166 -3.98 -21.67 12.79
CA LEU A 166 -5.06 -22.07 11.87
C LEU A 166 -6.38 -22.37 12.57
N HIS A 167 -6.35 -22.76 13.86
CA HIS A 167 -7.53 -23.27 14.56
C HIS A 167 -8.29 -22.18 15.31
N THR A 168 -9.62 -22.23 15.26
CA THR A 168 -10.55 -21.39 16.02
C THR A 168 -11.51 -22.24 16.86
N LEU A 169 -11.88 -21.69 18.03
CA LEU A 169 -12.82 -22.29 18.98
C LEU A 169 -13.81 -21.21 19.46
N GLN A 170 -15.11 -21.52 19.48
CA GLN A 170 -16.10 -20.65 20.10
C GLN A 170 -16.08 -20.82 21.62
N GLY A 171 -16.09 -19.70 22.34
CA GLY A 171 -16.35 -19.64 23.78
C GLY A 171 -17.65 -18.92 24.09
N VAL A 172 -18.35 -19.39 25.11
CA VAL A 172 -19.63 -18.88 25.60
C VAL A 172 -19.42 -18.30 27.00
N LEU A 173 -19.74 -17.01 27.17
CA LEU A 173 -19.72 -16.35 28.46
C LEU A 173 -21.15 -15.92 28.82
N HIS A 174 -21.66 -16.44 29.94
CA HIS A 174 -23.01 -16.16 30.43
C HIS A 174 -23.01 -15.91 31.94
N THR A 175 -23.97 -15.13 32.43
CA THR A 175 -24.08 -14.84 33.87
C THR A 175 -24.52 -16.04 34.68
N GLU A 176 -23.80 -16.34 35.75
CA GLU A 176 -24.17 -17.35 36.74
C GLU A 176 -24.13 -16.73 38.15
N PRO A 177 -25.20 -16.82 38.96
CA PRO A 177 -25.26 -16.19 40.28
C PRO A 177 -24.06 -16.56 41.16
N LYS A 178 -23.40 -15.55 41.75
CA LYS A 178 -22.20 -15.67 42.60
C LYS A 178 -20.95 -16.25 41.90
N LEU A 179 -20.97 -16.47 40.58
CA LEU A 179 -19.84 -17.04 39.83
C LEU A 179 -19.41 -16.17 38.64
N ARG A 180 -20.33 -15.72 37.80
CA ARG A 180 -20.06 -14.88 36.62
C ARG A 180 -21.04 -13.70 36.58
N SER A 181 -20.52 -12.50 36.78
CA SER A 181 -21.30 -11.26 36.84
C SER A 181 -21.64 -10.70 35.46
N ALA A 182 -22.60 -9.79 35.42
CA ALA A 182 -22.79 -8.92 34.25
C ALA A 182 -21.56 -8.02 34.01
N ASN A 183 -20.82 -7.68 35.06
CA ASN A 183 -19.59 -6.88 35.00
C ASN A 183 -18.45 -7.63 34.28
N MET A 184 -18.29 -8.93 34.51
CA MET A 184 -17.36 -9.79 33.75
C MET A 184 -17.69 -9.79 32.26
N ILE A 185 -18.98 -9.84 31.89
CA ILE A 185 -19.42 -9.77 30.48
C ILE A 185 -19.18 -8.37 29.90
N TYR A 186 -19.57 -7.32 30.62
CA TYR A 186 -19.36 -5.93 30.23
C TYR A 186 -17.88 -5.62 29.96
N TRP A 187 -16.97 -6.16 30.78
CA TRP A 187 -15.53 -6.09 30.57
C TRP A 187 -15.08 -6.94 29.37
N ALA A 188 -15.49 -8.21 29.30
CA ALA A 188 -15.12 -9.14 28.22
C ALA A 188 -15.53 -8.63 26.83
N GLU A 189 -16.70 -7.99 26.72
CA GLU A 189 -17.19 -7.37 25.48
C GLU A 189 -16.31 -6.22 24.97
N ARG A 190 -15.44 -5.66 25.82
CA ARG A 190 -14.59 -4.48 25.56
C ARG A 190 -13.10 -4.81 25.40
N ILE A 191 -12.72 -6.07 25.52
CA ILE A 191 -11.34 -6.50 25.25
C ILE A 191 -11.03 -6.23 23.77
N PRO A 192 -9.97 -5.47 23.44
CA PRO A 192 -9.60 -5.18 22.06
C PRO A 192 -9.30 -6.45 21.26
N VAL A 193 -9.92 -6.61 20.08
CA VAL A 193 -9.72 -7.81 19.24
C VAL A 193 -8.25 -7.95 18.82
N GLY A 194 -7.74 -9.18 18.85
CA GLY A 194 -6.32 -9.50 18.63
C GLY A 194 -5.47 -9.58 19.90
N SER A 195 -5.98 -9.12 21.05
CA SER A 195 -5.35 -9.30 22.37
C SER A 195 -5.13 -10.78 22.69
N ILE A 196 -4.08 -11.09 23.47
CA ILE A 196 -3.75 -12.46 23.89
C ILE A 196 -4.37 -12.70 25.26
N LEU A 197 -5.21 -13.73 25.39
CA LEU A 197 -5.94 -14.07 26.61
C LEU A 197 -5.49 -15.43 27.15
N LYS A 198 -5.45 -15.57 28.46
CA LYS A 198 -5.51 -16.85 29.17
C LYS A 198 -6.98 -17.13 29.44
N VAL A 199 -7.47 -18.31 29.06
CA VAL A 199 -8.86 -18.71 29.24
C VAL A 199 -8.90 -20.05 29.97
N LYS A 200 -9.83 -20.19 30.91
CA LYS A 200 -10.22 -21.46 31.53
C LYS A 200 -11.71 -21.68 31.29
N GLY A 201 -12.09 -22.91 30.99
CA GLY A 201 -13.49 -23.25 30.83
C GLY A 201 -13.71 -24.74 30.66
N ARG A 202 -14.95 -25.11 30.32
CA ARG A 202 -15.38 -26.49 30.13
C ARG A 202 -15.88 -26.72 28.72
N LEU A 203 -15.42 -27.78 28.06
CA LEU A 203 -15.91 -28.13 26.74
C LEU A 203 -17.35 -28.65 26.81
N LYS A 204 -18.23 -28.14 25.94
CA LYS A 204 -19.60 -28.59 25.73
C LYS A 204 -19.85 -28.76 24.23
N ALA A 205 -20.86 -29.56 23.88
CA ALA A 205 -21.37 -29.54 22.51
C ALA A 205 -22.36 -28.37 22.38
N PRO A 206 -22.29 -27.57 21.30
CA PRO A 206 -23.24 -26.50 21.03
C PRO A 206 -24.59 -27.08 20.56
N ASP A 207 -25.67 -26.31 20.72
CA ASP A 207 -27.01 -26.69 20.21
C ASP A 207 -27.05 -26.86 18.68
N VAL A 208 -26.16 -26.15 17.96
CA VAL A 208 -25.98 -26.21 16.50
C VAL A 208 -24.47 -26.11 16.19
N PRO A 209 -23.90 -26.95 15.31
CA PRO A 209 -22.48 -26.91 14.97
C PRO A 209 -22.00 -25.53 14.51
N VAL A 210 -20.86 -25.09 15.03
CA VAL A 210 -20.34 -23.74 14.81
C VAL A 210 -19.48 -23.71 13.54
N PHE A 211 -20.13 -23.64 12.38
CA PHE A 211 -19.48 -23.51 11.07
C PHE A 211 -18.65 -22.20 10.89
N GLY A 212 -18.70 -21.28 11.86
CA GLY A 212 -17.87 -20.08 11.90
C GLY A 212 -16.57 -20.22 12.71
N THR A 213 -16.19 -21.43 13.11
CA THR A 213 -14.92 -21.80 13.74
C THR A 213 -14.44 -23.15 13.21
N THR A 214 -13.15 -23.48 13.24
CA THR A 214 -12.64 -24.78 12.71
C THR A 214 -13.06 -25.96 13.59
N ILE A 215 -13.19 -25.74 14.90
CA ILE A 215 -13.81 -26.69 15.80
C ILE A 215 -15.32 -26.40 15.75
N HIS A 216 -16.08 -27.29 15.12
CA HIS A 216 -17.53 -27.13 14.90
C HIS A 216 -18.39 -27.74 16.01
N ASN A 217 -17.98 -28.90 16.53
CA ASN A 217 -18.79 -29.78 17.38
C ASN A 217 -18.61 -29.52 18.88
N LEU A 218 -17.69 -28.63 19.25
CA LEU A 218 -17.39 -28.25 20.63
C LEU A 218 -17.27 -26.72 20.76
N GLU A 219 -17.74 -26.22 21.90
CA GLU A 219 -17.51 -24.85 22.36
C GLU A 219 -17.10 -24.84 23.84
N LEU A 220 -16.46 -23.76 24.29
CA LEU A 220 -15.99 -23.62 25.66
C LEU A 220 -16.94 -22.75 26.51
N GLU A 221 -17.55 -23.34 27.53
CA GLU A 221 -18.18 -22.58 28.61
C GLU A 221 -17.08 -21.90 29.45
N ILE A 222 -16.99 -20.57 29.41
CA ILE A 222 -15.88 -19.80 30.00
C ILE A 222 -16.08 -19.69 31.52
N GLU A 223 -15.13 -20.20 32.31
CA GLU A 223 -15.09 -20.16 33.78
C GLU A 223 -14.17 -19.04 34.32
N GLU A 224 -13.08 -18.73 33.60
CA GLU A 224 -12.13 -17.63 33.87
C GLU A 224 -11.61 -17.04 32.55
N LEU A 225 -11.33 -15.74 32.52
CA LEU A 225 -10.93 -15.00 31.32
C LEU A 225 -10.00 -13.85 31.67
N HIS A 226 -8.69 -13.99 31.48
CA HIS A 226 -7.70 -12.97 31.83
C HIS A 226 -6.91 -12.45 30.61
N VAL A 227 -6.65 -11.15 30.53
CA VAL A 227 -5.80 -10.57 29.49
C VAL A 227 -4.33 -10.82 29.83
N ALA A 228 -3.61 -11.52 28.95
CA ALA A 228 -2.17 -11.76 29.09
C ALA A 228 -1.33 -10.72 28.33
N VAL A 229 -1.85 -10.20 27.21
CA VAL A 229 -1.31 -9.04 26.47
C VAL A 229 -2.47 -8.30 25.82
N CYS A 230 -2.69 -7.03 26.18
CA CYS A 230 -3.68 -6.17 25.54
C CYS A 230 -3.16 -5.61 24.21
N ARG A 231 -4.05 -5.28 23.26
CA ARG A 231 -3.71 -4.49 22.06
C ARG A 231 -3.81 -3.01 22.39
N GLU A 232 -2.68 -2.31 22.46
CA GLU A 232 -2.61 -0.87 22.76
C GLU A 232 -3.11 -0.01 21.58
N GLU A 233 -2.48 -0.14 20.41
CA GLU A 233 -2.83 0.70 19.24
C GLU A 233 -3.92 0.09 18.33
N PRO A 234 -4.68 0.93 17.61
CA PRO A 234 -5.60 0.47 16.57
C PRO A 234 -4.87 -0.19 15.39
N VAL A 235 -5.53 -1.17 14.76
CA VAL A 235 -5.07 -1.83 13.52
C VAL A 235 -5.90 -1.38 12.31
N PRO A 236 -5.34 -1.36 11.09
CA PRO A 236 -6.05 -0.89 9.88
C PRO A 236 -7.13 -1.85 9.37
N PHE A 237 -7.11 -3.11 9.82
CA PHE A 237 -8.13 -4.14 9.57
C PHE A 237 -8.08 -5.19 10.68
N SER A 238 -9.13 -5.99 10.87
CA SER A 238 -9.06 -7.19 11.72
C SER A 238 -8.65 -8.43 10.92
N VAL A 239 -8.06 -9.43 11.59
CA VAL A 239 -7.63 -10.66 10.90
C VAL A 239 -8.84 -11.43 10.35
N TYR A 240 -9.96 -11.38 11.07
CA TYR A 240 -11.26 -11.91 10.64
C TYR A 240 -11.79 -11.22 9.37
N GLU A 241 -11.64 -9.90 9.24
CA GLU A 241 -11.99 -9.19 7.99
C GLU A 241 -11.14 -9.63 6.79
N ALA A 242 -9.88 -10.03 7.02
CA ALA A 242 -8.99 -10.55 5.97
C ALA A 242 -9.34 -12.00 5.56
N GLU A 243 -9.69 -12.85 6.53
CA GLU A 243 -10.07 -14.26 6.33
C GLU A 243 -11.49 -14.40 5.73
N LEU A 244 -12.38 -13.43 5.94
CA LEU A 244 -13.71 -13.41 5.32
C LEU A 244 -13.74 -13.09 3.81
N ALA A 245 -12.58 -12.87 3.17
CA ALA A 245 -12.46 -12.39 1.79
C ALA A 245 -12.23 -13.49 0.73
N GLY A 246 -12.59 -14.74 1.02
CA GLY A 246 -12.55 -15.86 0.08
C GLY A 246 -13.91 -16.14 -0.59
N ALA A 247 -13.90 -16.33 -1.91
CA ALA A 247 -14.93 -16.85 -2.85
C ALA A 247 -16.43 -16.43 -2.76
N HIS A 248 -16.99 -16.07 -1.61
CA HIS A 248 -18.43 -15.91 -1.38
C HIS A 248 -18.95 -14.46 -1.47
N GLU A 249 -18.16 -13.50 -1.97
CA GLU A 249 -18.60 -12.10 -2.13
C GLU A 249 -19.86 -11.95 -3.01
N GLU A 250 -20.11 -12.86 -3.96
CA GLU A 250 -21.25 -12.78 -4.89
C GLU A 250 -22.64 -13.03 -4.26
N ARG A 251 -22.73 -13.68 -3.09
CA ARG A 251 -24.02 -14.17 -2.55
C ARG A 251 -24.66 -13.28 -1.47
N LEU A 252 -24.12 -12.11 -1.17
CA LEU A 252 -24.65 -11.21 -0.14
C LEU A 252 -24.80 -9.75 -0.63
N GLU A 253 -26.05 -9.30 -0.78
CA GLU A 253 -26.42 -7.86 -0.95
C GLU A 253 -26.04 -7.03 0.30
N GLY A 254 -24.75 -6.85 0.58
CA GLY A 254 -24.34 -6.42 1.92
C GLY A 254 -22.89 -6.01 2.17
N ILE A 255 -22.09 -5.73 1.13
CA ILE A 255 -20.76 -5.09 1.23
C ILE A 255 -19.86 -5.70 2.33
N ARG A 256 -19.32 -6.89 2.05
CA ARG A 256 -17.93 -7.18 2.42
C ARG A 256 -17.05 -6.69 1.27
N GLN A 257 -15.82 -6.27 1.57
CA GLN A 257 -14.86 -5.79 0.58
C GLN A 257 -13.52 -6.47 0.87
N LYS A 258 -13.04 -7.32 -0.03
CA LYS A 258 -11.67 -7.86 0.02
C LYS A 258 -10.64 -6.75 0.27
N ILE A 259 -9.91 -6.89 1.37
CA ILE A 259 -8.80 -6.00 1.74
C ILE A 259 -7.74 -6.08 0.63
N PRO A 260 -7.22 -4.95 0.12
CA PRO A 260 -6.23 -4.99 -0.96
C PRO A 260 -4.95 -5.70 -0.51
N ASP A 261 -4.41 -6.59 -1.34
CA ASP A 261 -3.18 -7.31 -0.98
C ASP A 261 -1.99 -6.36 -0.73
N ARG A 262 -1.99 -5.19 -1.38
CA ARG A 262 -1.08 -4.06 -1.11
C ARG A 262 -1.15 -3.60 0.37
N THR A 263 -2.36 -3.34 0.85
CA THR A 263 -2.64 -3.00 2.26
C THR A 263 -2.31 -4.14 3.22
N ARG A 264 -2.46 -5.41 2.81
CA ARG A 264 -2.03 -6.57 3.61
C ARG A 264 -0.51 -6.64 3.73
N LEU A 265 0.21 -6.45 2.62
CA LEU A 265 1.67 -6.52 2.52
C LEU A 265 2.37 -5.41 3.31
N SER A 266 1.92 -4.16 3.24
CA SER A 266 2.45 -3.07 4.09
C SER A 266 1.96 -3.12 5.56
N ASN A 267 1.19 -4.15 5.92
CA ASN A 267 0.82 -4.51 7.29
C ASN A 267 1.21 -5.95 7.64
N ARG A 268 2.35 -6.43 7.11
CA ARG A 268 2.73 -7.85 7.08
C ARG A 268 2.63 -8.56 8.43
N ILE A 269 3.03 -7.95 9.55
CA ILE A 269 2.93 -8.55 10.91
C ILE A 269 1.49 -8.89 11.33
N LEU A 270 0.50 -8.23 10.73
CA LEU A 270 -0.93 -8.49 10.94
C LEU A 270 -1.48 -9.49 9.92
N ASP A 271 -1.08 -9.36 8.65
CA ASP A 271 -1.44 -10.29 7.57
C ASP A 271 -0.87 -11.71 7.76
N LEU A 272 0.38 -11.84 8.22
CA LEU A 272 1.02 -13.12 8.60
C LEU A 272 0.31 -13.86 9.74
N ARG A 273 -0.70 -13.25 10.36
CA ARG A 273 -1.58 -13.91 11.32
C ARG A 273 -2.72 -14.66 10.63
N THR A 274 -3.14 -14.29 9.42
CA THR A 274 -4.21 -14.98 8.68
C THR A 274 -3.89 -16.46 8.51
N ASP A 275 -4.91 -17.31 8.54
CA ASP A 275 -4.81 -18.73 8.22
C ASP A 275 -4.06 -18.98 6.90
N THR A 276 -4.37 -18.19 5.87
CA THR A 276 -3.82 -18.29 4.52
C THR A 276 -2.33 -18.00 4.48
N SER A 277 -1.88 -16.89 5.08
CA SER A 277 -0.45 -16.60 5.19
C SER A 277 0.25 -17.60 6.12
N GLN A 278 -0.39 -18.05 7.21
CA GLN A 278 0.11 -19.12 8.07
C GLN A 278 0.32 -20.44 7.30
N SER A 279 -0.57 -20.77 6.37
CA SER A 279 -0.48 -21.95 5.50
C SER A 279 0.62 -21.81 4.45
N ILE A 280 0.72 -20.67 3.76
CA ILE A 280 1.77 -20.38 2.75
C ILE A 280 3.17 -20.59 3.36
N PHE A 281 3.42 -20.08 4.57
CA PHE A 281 4.74 -20.19 5.21
C PHE A 281 5.03 -21.55 5.86
N ARG A 282 4.02 -22.40 6.11
CA ARG A 282 4.25 -23.82 6.40
C ARG A 282 4.72 -24.56 5.16
N ILE A 283 4.07 -24.34 4.02
CA ILE A 283 4.44 -24.94 2.74
C ILE A 283 5.84 -24.47 2.29
N GLN A 284 6.19 -23.18 2.49
CA GLN A 284 7.56 -22.71 2.23
C GLN A 284 8.62 -23.46 3.05
N SER A 285 8.37 -23.62 4.35
CA SER A 285 9.25 -24.39 5.24
C SER A 285 9.36 -25.86 4.81
N ALA A 286 8.26 -26.45 4.32
CA ALA A 286 8.23 -27.81 3.80
C ALA A 286 9.06 -27.98 2.52
N ILE A 287 9.00 -27.02 1.58
CA ILE A 287 9.86 -26.99 0.38
C ILE A 287 11.33 -27.01 0.79
N SER A 288 11.77 -26.07 1.62
CA SER A 288 13.17 -26.00 2.06
C SER A 288 13.63 -27.22 2.86
N THR A 289 12.72 -27.85 3.63
CA THR A 289 13.04 -29.08 4.36
C THR A 289 13.20 -30.26 3.41
N MET A 290 12.29 -30.43 2.44
CA MET A 290 12.32 -31.53 1.49
C MET A 290 13.47 -31.40 0.48
N PHE A 291 13.82 -30.18 0.06
CA PHE A 291 15.01 -29.91 -0.75
C PHE A 291 16.29 -30.44 -0.09
N ARG A 292 16.54 -30.08 1.19
CA ARG A 292 17.65 -30.64 1.97
C ARG A 292 17.58 -32.16 2.02
N SER A 293 16.50 -32.72 2.56
CA SER A 293 16.42 -34.16 2.83
C SER A 293 16.51 -35.04 1.57
N CYS A 294 16.14 -34.53 0.39
CA CYS A 294 16.37 -35.26 -0.87
C CYS A 294 17.83 -35.22 -1.33
N LEU A 295 18.55 -34.13 -1.06
CA LEU A 295 19.96 -33.96 -1.42
C LEU A 295 20.91 -34.59 -0.40
N ASP A 296 20.59 -34.49 0.90
CA ASP A 296 21.25 -35.22 2.00
C ASP A 296 21.23 -36.73 1.73
N ALA A 297 20.08 -37.27 1.28
CA ALA A 297 19.91 -38.67 0.91
C ALA A 297 20.68 -39.09 -0.37
N GLN A 298 21.21 -38.12 -1.12
CA GLN A 298 22.07 -38.30 -2.29
C GLN A 298 23.54 -37.90 -1.99
N ASN A 299 23.90 -37.77 -0.72
CA ASN A 299 25.23 -37.40 -0.20
C ASN A 299 25.73 -36.01 -0.63
N PHE A 300 24.83 -35.06 -0.94
CA PHE A 300 25.24 -33.67 -1.11
C PHE A 300 25.60 -33.02 0.24
N ILE A 301 26.48 -32.02 0.20
CA ILE A 301 26.95 -31.25 1.35
C ILE A 301 26.32 -29.85 1.36
N GLU A 302 25.67 -29.45 2.47
CA GLU A 302 25.21 -28.06 2.64
C GLU A 302 26.43 -27.13 2.85
N ILE A 303 26.61 -26.16 1.95
CA ILE A 303 27.66 -25.14 2.03
C ILE A 303 27.07 -23.75 2.33
N HIS A 304 27.90 -22.85 2.86
CA HIS A 304 27.52 -21.48 3.19
C HIS A 304 28.53 -20.50 2.59
N SER A 305 28.15 -19.81 1.52
CA SER A 305 29.05 -18.92 0.78
C SER A 305 28.97 -17.45 1.22
N PRO A 306 30.08 -16.69 1.17
CA PRO A 306 30.06 -15.28 1.55
C PRO A 306 29.19 -14.45 0.59
N LYS A 307 28.21 -13.72 1.15
CA LYS A 307 27.33 -12.83 0.37
C LYS A 307 27.91 -11.43 0.12
N LEU A 308 29.11 -11.15 0.63
CA LEU A 308 29.90 -9.97 0.32
C LEU A 308 31.07 -10.37 -0.59
N GLN A 309 31.16 -9.76 -1.76
CA GLN A 309 32.19 -9.99 -2.77
C GLN A 309 33.05 -8.73 -2.97
N ALA A 310 34.32 -8.90 -3.37
CA ALA A 310 35.24 -7.79 -3.62
C ALA A 310 34.98 -7.06 -4.95
N ALA A 311 34.40 -7.75 -5.94
CA ALA A 311 34.08 -7.24 -7.27
C ALA A 311 32.59 -7.43 -7.60
N ALA A 312 32.09 -6.73 -8.61
CA ALA A 312 30.81 -7.03 -9.23
C ALA A 312 30.98 -8.28 -10.12
N THR A 313 30.34 -9.39 -9.77
CA THR A 313 30.52 -10.67 -10.46
C THR A 313 29.30 -11.05 -11.32
N GLU A 314 29.48 -12.08 -12.15
CA GLU A 314 28.48 -12.69 -13.06
C GLU A 314 28.04 -11.85 -14.28
N SER A 315 27.59 -10.61 -14.12
CA SER A 315 26.96 -9.86 -15.23
C SER A 315 27.09 -8.33 -15.13
N GLY A 316 26.88 -7.65 -16.26
CA GLY A 316 26.77 -6.18 -16.33
C GLY A 316 25.47 -5.60 -15.74
N ALA A 317 24.65 -6.41 -15.06
CA ALA A 317 23.50 -5.93 -14.32
C ALA A 317 23.93 -5.16 -13.05
N SER A 318 23.02 -4.36 -12.48
CA SER A 318 23.31 -3.64 -11.25
C SER A 318 23.53 -4.59 -10.06
N VAL A 319 24.60 -4.32 -9.30
CA VAL A 319 24.91 -4.95 -8.01
C VAL A 319 24.71 -3.94 -6.87
N PHE A 320 24.36 -4.41 -5.67
CA PHE A 320 24.29 -3.54 -4.49
C PHE A 320 25.69 -3.30 -3.94
N GLY A 321 26.19 -2.06 -4.06
CA GLY A 321 27.43 -1.63 -3.44
C GLY A 321 27.30 -1.39 -1.94
N VAL A 322 28.30 -1.82 -1.18
CA VAL A 322 28.41 -1.73 0.28
C VAL A 322 29.74 -1.05 0.65
N ASN A 323 29.73 -0.14 1.62
CA ASN A 323 30.95 0.44 2.17
C ASN A 323 31.55 -0.50 3.24
N TYR A 324 32.57 -1.27 2.85
CA TYR A 324 33.24 -2.25 3.69
C TYR A 324 34.53 -1.67 4.28
N PHE A 325 34.39 -0.95 5.40
CA PHE A 325 35.48 -0.30 6.13
C PHE A 325 36.28 0.70 5.26
N GLY A 326 35.60 1.52 4.47
CA GLY A 326 36.20 2.50 3.57
C GLY A 326 36.61 1.95 2.19
N ARG A 327 36.39 0.66 1.94
CA ARG A 327 36.59 0.00 0.64
C ARG A 327 35.24 -0.38 0.03
N PRO A 328 35.10 -0.47 -1.31
CA PRO A 328 33.92 -1.06 -1.91
C PRO A 328 33.87 -2.56 -1.62
N ALA A 329 32.65 -3.07 -1.44
CA ALA A 329 32.28 -4.47 -1.57
C ALA A 329 30.88 -4.53 -2.22
N PHE A 330 30.44 -5.71 -2.66
CA PHE A 330 29.18 -5.90 -3.36
C PHE A 330 28.38 -7.07 -2.79
N LEU A 331 27.05 -7.02 -2.86
CA LEU A 331 26.22 -8.18 -2.54
C LEU A 331 26.15 -9.15 -3.72
N ALA A 332 26.32 -10.44 -3.45
CA ALA A 332 26.38 -11.49 -4.46
C ALA A 332 25.04 -11.68 -5.22
N GLN A 333 25.10 -11.73 -6.56
CA GLN A 333 23.92 -11.95 -7.41
C GLN A 333 23.41 -13.39 -7.41
N SER A 334 24.28 -14.34 -7.05
CA SER A 334 23.98 -15.74 -6.74
C SER A 334 25.18 -16.36 -5.99
N PRO A 335 25.12 -17.62 -5.52
CA PRO A 335 26.29 -18.33 -5.03
C PRO A 335 27.12 -19.02 -6.14
N GLN A 336 26.82 -18.79 -7.43
CA GLN A 336 27.32 -19.58 -8.57
C GLN A 336 28.85 -19.65 -8.68
N LEU A 337 29.59 -18.60 -8.34
CA LEU A 337 31.06 -18.71 -8.29
C LEU A 337 31.52 -19.62 -7.13
N ALA A 338 30.94 -19.47 -5.94
CA ALA A 338 31.36 -20.19 -4.74
C ALA A 338 31.05 -21.70 -4.80
N LYS A 339 29.89 -22.09 -5.34
CA LYS A 339 29.55 -23.51 -5.50
C LYS A 339 30.41 -24.21 -6.56
N GLN A 340 30.81 -23.52 -7.64
CA GLN A 340 31.81 -24.05 -8.59
C GLN A 340 33.20 -24.18 -7.95
N MET A 341 33.65 -23.19 -7.15
CA MET A 341 34.93 -23.30 -6.42
C MET A 341 34.93 -24.45 -5.40
N ALA A 342 33.79 -24.77 -4.78
CA ALA A 342 33.65 -25.96 -3.93
C ALA A 342 33.79 -27.27 -4.72
N ILE A 343 33.21 -27.35 -5.93
CA ILE A 343 33.40 -28.50 -6.83
C ILE A 343 34.86 -28.62 -7.31
N ALA A 344 35.55 -27.50 -7.56
CA ALA A 344 36.98 -27.45 -7.81
C ALA A 344 37.86 -27.65 -6.55
N SER A 345 37.24 -27.95 -5.39
CA SER A 345 37.89 -28.25 -4.11
C SER A 345 37.46 -29.63 -3.58
N ASP A 346 37.18 -30.57 -4.49
CA ASP A 346 36.82 -31.97 -4.23
C ASP A 346 35.54 -32.22 -3.39
N PHE A 347 34.61 -31.26 -3.30
CA PHE A 347 33.34 -31.47 -2.56
C PHE A 347 32.32 -32.35 -3.30
N GLU A 348 32.55 -32.68 -4.59
CA GLU A 348 31.71 -33.49 -5.51
C GLU A 348 30.25 -33.05 -5.72
N ARG A 349 29.47 -32.82 -4.66
CA ARG A 349 28.02 -32.58 -4.67
C ARG A 349 27.68 -31.58 -3.56
N VAL A 350 27.31 -30.34 -3.92
CA VAL A 350 27.05 -29.26 -2.96
C VAL A 350 25.68 -28.62 -3.16
N TYR A 351 25.07 -28.17 -2.07
CA TYR A 351 23.89 -27.30 -2.10
C TYR A 351 23.99 -26.13 -1.14
N GLU A 352 23.24 -25.06 -1.40
CA GLU A 352 23.09 -23.94 -0.46
C GLU A 352 21.64 -23.46 -0.42
N ILE A 353 21.14 -23.13 0.78
CA ILE A 353 19.91 -22.36 0.96
C ILE A 353 20.29 -21.00 1.55
N GLY A 354 20.19 -19.93 0.76
CA GLY A 354 20.76 -18.63 1.14
C GLY A 354 20.08 -17.42 0.50
N ALA A 355 20.43 -16.24 0.99
CA ALA A 355 19.95 -14.97 0.43
C ALA A 355 20.65 -14.66 -0.91
N VAL A 356 19.86 -14.19 -1.88
CA VAL A 356 20.27 -13.86 -3.25
C VAL A 356 19.78 -12.47 -3.62
N PHE A 357 20.63 -11.64 -4.23
CA PHE A 357 20.39 -10.20 -4.38
C PHE A 357 20.38 -9.75 -5.85
N ARG A 358 19.30 -9.12 -6.31
CA ARG A 358 19.18 -8.52 -7.65
C ARG A 358 18.95 -7.02 -7.49
N ALA A 359 19.89 -6.17 -7.93
CA ALA A 359 19.76 -4.71 -7.77
C ALA A 359 19.08 -4.02 -8.95
N GLU A 360 18.32 -4.76 -9.76
CA GLU A 360 17.49 -4.20 -10.83
C GLU A 360 16.31 -3.41 -10.27
N ASN A 361 15.96 -2.29 -10.89
CA ASN A 361 14.79 -1.48 -10.50
C ASN A 361 13.47 -2.06 -11.04
N SER A 362 13.26 -3.37 -10.86
CA SER A 362 12.23 -4.17 -11.53
C SER A 362 11.02 -4.42 -10.63
N ASN A 363 10.16 -3.40 -10.48
CA ASN A 363 9.01 -3.43 -9.56
C ASN A 363 7.77 -4.18 -10.14
N THR A 364 7.93 -5.44 -10.54
CA THR A 364 6.86 -6.30 -11.10
C THR A 364 6.13 -7.11 -10.02
N HIS A 365 5.18 -7.98 -10.40
CA HIS A 365 4.54 -8.94 -9.50
C HIS A 365 5.32 -10.27 -9.36
N ARG A 366 6.44 -10.44 -10.07
CA ARG A 366 7.25 -11.68 -10.11
C ARG A 366 8.67 -11.52 -9.58
N HIS A 367 9.14 -10.28 -9.39
CA HIS A 367 10.52 -9.99 -9.01
C HIS A 367 10.61 -9.45 -7.57
N LEU A 368 11.75 -9.72 -6.93
CA LEU A 368 12.18 -9.22 -5.63
C LEU A 368 13.65 -8.80 -5.75
N THR A 369 14.10 -7.85 -4.92
CA THR A 369 15.51 -7.42 -4.89
C THR A 369 16.37 -8.24 -3.94
N GLU A 370 15.74 -8.94 -2.99
CA GLU A 370 16.33 -9.94 -2.09
C GLU A 370 15.32 -11.11 -2.00
N TYR A 371 15.78 -12.32 -2.25
CA TYR A 371 14.98 -13.55 -2.21
C TYR A 371 15.82 -14.75 -1.74
N THR A 372 15.19 -15.90 -1.52
CA THR A 372 15.86 -17.11 -1.04
C THR A 372 16.18 -18.03 -2.22
N GLY A 373 17.46 -18.23 -2.51
CA GLY A 373 17.94 -19.25 -3.44
C GLY A 373 17.98 -20.63 -2.78
N LEU A 374 17.57 -21.65 -3.53
CA LEU A 374 17.96 -23.05 -3.29
C LEU A 374 18.89 -23.42 -4.46
N ASP A 375 20.17 -23.56 -4.19
CA ASP A 375 21.19 -23.74 -5.22
C ASP A 375 21.82 -25.13 -5.11
N ILE A 376 22.14 -25.75 -6.24
CA ILE A 376 23.00 -26.95 -6.32
C ILE A 376 24.13 -26.76 -7.33
N GLU A 377 25.21 -27.50 -7.13
CA GLU A 377 26.23 -27.83 -8.14
C GLU A 377 26.76 -29.24 -7.86
N MET A 378 27.06 -30.02 -8.90
CA MET A 378 27.65 -31.35 -8.77
C MET A 378 28.61 -31.66 -9.93
N ALA A 379 29.65 -32.43 -9.65
CA ALA A 379 30.41 -33.14 -10.67
C ALA A 379 29.49 -34.10 -11.46
N ILE A 380 29.81 -34.30 -12.74
CA ILE A 380 29.10 -35.20 -13.66
C ILE A 380 30.11 -36.14 -14.33
N GLU A 381 29.70 -37.38 -14.59
CA GLU A 381 30.56 -38.42 -15.15
C GLU A 381 30.50 -38.48 -16.68
N GLU A 382 29.29 -38.41 -17.25
CA GLU A 382 29.02 -38.61 -18.68
C GLU A 382 28.24 -37.44 -19.31
N HIS A 383 27.21 -36.92 -18.64
CA HIS A 383 26.31 -35.93 -19.23
C HIS A 383 25.59 -35.05 -18.19
N TYR A 384 25.40 -33.76 -18.50
CA TYR A 384 24.73 -32.81 -17.59
C TYR A 384 23.26 -33.12 -17.29
N HIS A 385 22.66 -34.09 -18.00
CA HIS A 385 21.36 -34.62 -17.62
C HIS A 385 21.37 -35.35 -16.26
N GLU A 386 22.53 -35.82 -15.77
CA GLU A 386 22.67 -36.32 -14.39
C GLU A 386 22.17 -35.30 -13.35
N ALA A 387 22.54 -34.02 -13.51
CA ALA A 387 22.09 -32.95 -12.62
C ALA A 387 20.60 -32.58 -12.84
N LEU A 388 20.10 -32.74 -14.07
CA LEU A 388 18.69 -32.54 -14.44
C LEU A 388 17.80 -33.61 -13.78
N GLU A 389 18.21 -34.88 -13.81
CA GLU A 389 17.53 -36.00 -13.16
C GLU A 389 17.46 -35.84 -11.64
N VAL A 390 18.55 -35.40 -11.01
CA VAL A 390 18.57 -35.04 -9.57
C VAL A 390 17.55 -33.92 -9.28
N LEU A 391 17.53 -32.85 -10.07
CA LEU A 391 16.59 -31.73 -9.90
C LEU A 391 15.13 -32.17 -10.09
N ASP A 392 14.85 -32.98 -11.10
CA ASP A 392 13.51 -33.49 -11.40
C ASP A 392 12.99 -34.38 -10.26
N SER A 393 13.83 -35.29 -9.76
CA SER A 393 13.54 -36.14 -8.60
C SER A 393 13.27 -35.33 -7.32
N VAL A 394 14.08 -34.30 -7.05
CA VAL A 394 13.90 -33.39 -5.90
C VAL A 394 12.60 -32.59 -6.04
N LEU A 395 12.31 -32.02 -7.21
CA LEU A 395 11.09 -31.23 -7.45
C LEU A 395 9.81 -32.08 -7.35
N LYS A 396 9.80 -33.28 -7.94
CA LYS A 396 8.69 -34.24 -7.78
C LYS A 396 8.47 -34.64 -6.32
N SER A 397 9.55 -34.86 -5.57
CA SER A 397 9.49 -35.19 -4.14
C SER A 397 8.95 -34.03 -3.29
N ILE A 398 9.28 -32.79 -3.65
CA ILE A 398 8.69 -31.57 -3.08
C ILE A 398 7.19 -31.49 -3.40
N PHE A 399 6.78 -31.60 -4.67
CA PHE A 399 5.37 -31.52 -5.08
C PHE A 399 4.52 -32.58 -4.37
N LYS A 400 4.95 -33.84 -4.39
CA LYS A 400 4.30 -34.96 -3.71
C LYS A 400 4.13 -34.68 -2.21
N THR A 401 5.20 -34.27 -1.53
CA THR A 401 5.18 -33.95 -0.09
C THR A 401 4.17 -32.87 0.25
N ILE A 402 4.05 -31.83 -0.58
CA ILE A 402 3.10 -30.73 -0.38
C ILE A 402 1.66 -31.26 -0.47
N TYR A 403 1.30 -31.93 -1.55
CA TYR A 403 -0.09 -32.40 -1.76
C TYR A 403 -0.51 -33.56 -0.84
N GLU A 404 0.43 -34.40 -0.40
CA GLU A 404 0.15 -35.49 0.56
C GLU A 404 0.07 -35.02 2.02
N LYS A 405 1.01 -34.19 2.49
CA LYS A 405 1.16 -33.87 3.92
C LYS A 405 0.57 -32.52 4.35
N TYR A 406 0.46 -31.55 3.43
CA TYR A 406 0.01 -30.19 3.72
C TYR A 406 -1.36 -29.89 3.08
N ARG A 407 -2.21 -30.90 2.93
CA ARG A 407 -3.50 -30.74 2.23
C ARG A 407 -4.44 -29.75 2.93
N LEU A 408 -4.41 -29.69 4.27
CA LEU A 408 -5.19 -28.71 5.04
C LEU A 408 -4.79 -27.27 4.67
N GLU A 409 -3.49 -26.98 4.65
CA GLU A 409 -2.94 -25.70 4.24
C GLU A 409 -3.33 -25.34 2.80
N ILE A 410 -3.31 -26.31 1.89
CA ILE A 410 -3.68 -26.10 0.48
C ILE A 410 -5.16 -25.72 0.34
N GLU A 411 -6.07 -26.39 1.03
CA GLU A 411 -7.50 -26.05 0.96
C GLU A 411 -7.82 -24.68 1.61
N VAL A 412 -7.13 -24.32 2.71
CA VAL A 412 -7.19 -22.96 3.28
C VAL A 412 -6.72 -21.91 2.27
N ILE A 413 -5.60 -22.15 1.58
CA ILE A 413 -5.08 -21.23 0.55
C ILE A 413 -6.04 -21.12 -0.63
N LYS A 414 -6.61 -22.24 -1.10
CA LYS A 414 -7.58 -22.26 -2.21
C LYS A 414 -8.86 -21.48 -1.92
N HIS A 415 -9.28 -21.36 -0.66
CA HIS A 415 -10.42 -20.52 -0.30
C HIS A 415 -10.19 -19.04 -0.68
N HIS A 416 -8.94 -18.56 -0.61
CA HIS A 416 -8.55 -17.19 -0.95
C HIS A 416 -7.94 -17.04 -2.36
N PHE A 417 -7.33 -18.10 -2.87
CA PHE A 417 -6.66 -18.18 -4.18
C PHE A 417 -7.14 -19.43 -4.95
N PRO A 418 -8.38 -19.43 -5.48
CA PRO A 418 -8.97 -20.59 -6.14
C PRO A 418 -8.09 -21.15 -7.26
N SER A 419 -7.69 -22.41 -7.12
CA SER A 419 -6.70 -23.05 -7.98
C SER A 419 -6.90 -24.57 -8.04
N GLU A 420 -6.59 -25.14 -9.19
CA GLU A 420 -6.42 -26.57 -9.39
C GLU A 420 -5.14 -27.04 -8.68
N ASP A 421 -5.04 -28.33 -8.38
CA ASP A 421 -3.78 -28.93 -7.96
C ASP A 421 -2.74 -28.84 -9.12
N LEU A 422 -1.45 -29.05 -8.81
CA LEU A 422 -0.40 -29.08 -9.83
C LEU A 422 -0.40 -30.45 -10.50
N VAL A 423 -0.38 -30.51 -11.83
CA VAL A 423 -0.23 -31.77 -12.58
C VAL A 423 1.22 -31.92 -13.04
N TRP A 424 1.83 -33.05 -12.72
CA TRP A 424 3.12 -33.49 -13.26
C TRP A 424 3.02 -34.97 -13.66
N LEU A 425 3.98 -35.43 -14.46
CA LEU A 425 4.05 -36.81 -14.96
C LEU A 425 5.19 -37.57 -14.28
N ASP A 426 5.14 -38.91 -14.29
CA ASP A 426 6.24 -39.76 -13.82
C ASP A 426 7.47 -39.61 -14.73
N GLU A 427 7.28 -39.59 -16.05
CA GLU A 427 8.28 -39.21 -17.06
C GLU A 427 8.09 -37.72 -17.42
N THR A 428 9.07 -36.86 -17.14
CA THR A 428 8.96 -35.42 -17.40
C THR A 428 9.21 -35.11 -18.88
N PRO A 429 8.34 -34.32 -19.56
CA PRO A 429 8.63 -33.86 -20.91
C PRO A 429 9.85 -32.95 -20.93
N ILE A 430 10.94 -33.42 -21.55
CA ILE A 430 12.10 -32.62 -21.93
C ILE A 430 11.90 -32.21 -23.40
N ILE A 431 11.95 -30.91 -23.66
CA ILE A 431 11.70 -30.30 -24.98
C ILE A 431 12.93 -29.46 -25.34
N SER A 432 13.40 -29.50 -26.59
CA SER A 432 14.49 -28.61 -27.01
C SER A 432 13.98 -27.16 -27.16
N PHE A 433 14.85 -26.16 -26.96
CA PHE A 433 14.49 -24.76 -27.17
C PHE A 433 13.93 -24.52 -28.58
N ALA A 434 14.55 -25.12 -29.60
CA ALA A 434 14.09 -25.08 -30.98
C ALA A 434 12.70 -25.75 -31.17
N ASP A 435 12.43 -26.89 -30.51
CA ASP A 435 11.08 -27.50 -30.54
C ASP A 435 10.04 -26.65 -29.79
N GLY A 436 10.43 -25.91 -28.76
CA GLY A 436 9.57 -24.92 -28.07
C GLY A 436 9.23 -23.73 -28.97
N VAL A 437 10.24 -23.12 -29.60
CA VAL A 437 10.09 -22.07 -30.62
C VAL A 437 9.21 -22.55 -31.77
N LYS A 438 9.41 -23.78 -32.23
CA LYS A 438 8.59 -24.43 -33.26
C LYS A 438 7.15 -24.65 -32.80
N MET A 439 6.91 -25.15 -31.58
CA MET A 439 5.55 -25.31 -31.04
C MET A 439 4.79 -23.97 -30.98
N LEU A 440 5.47 -22.88 -30.61
CA LEU A 440 4.90 -21.52 -30.67
C LEU A 440 4.58 -21.12 -32.12
N ASN A 441 5.57 -21.19 -33.01
CA ASN A 441 5.44 -20.80 -34.42
C ASN A 441 4.39 -21.64 -35.19
N ASP A 442 4.26 -22.93 -34.91
CA ASP A 442 3.27 -23.83 -35.50
C ASP A 442 1.85 -23.58 -34.96
N SER A 443 1.72 -23.03 -33.73
CA SER A 443 0.43 -22.58 -33.19
C SER A 443 -0.06 -21.24 -33.78
N GLY A 444 0.74 -20.60 -34.63
CA GLY A 444 0.46 -19.26 -35.18
C GLY A 444 0.80 -18.12 -34.22
N TRP A 445 1.61 -18.38 -33.18
CA TRP A 445 2.11 -17.34 -32.28
C TRP A 445 3.22 -16.51 -32.95
N VAL A 446 3.34 -15.25 -32.54
CA VAL A 446 4.26 -14.24 -33.10
C VAL A 446 4.79 -13.30 -32.02
N ASP A 447 5.93 -12.67 -32.29
CA ASP A 447 6.55 -11.65 -31.43
C ASP A 447 5.69 -10.36 -31.30
N GLU A 448 6.20 -9.35 -30.59
CA GLU A 448 5.49 -8.06 -30.43
C GLU A 448 5.40 -7.23 -31.72
N ASN A 449 6.12 -7.61 -32.78
CA ASN A 449 6.18 -6.95 -34.08
C ASN A 449 5.37 -7.68 -35.17
N GLY A 450 4.91 -8.92 -34.91
CA GLY A 450 4.20 -9.78 -35.86
C GLY A 450 5.08 -10.78 -36.63
N ASN A 451 6.33 -10.97 -36.23
CA ASN A 451 7.28 -11.94 -36.79
C ASN A 451 7.16 -13.32 -36.13
N LYS A 452 7.65 -14.35 -36.82
CA LYS A 452 7.95 -15.64 -36.18
C LYS A 452 9.11 -15.51 -35.19
N LEU A 453 9.08 -16.28 -34.12
CA LEU A 453 10.13 -16.31 -33.11
C LEU A 453 11.39 -17.01 -33.67
N SER A 454 12.56 -16.49 -33.30
CA SER A 454 13.87 -17.05 -33.65
C SER A 454 14.24 -18.22 -32.73
N GLU A 455 15.04 -19.15 -33.25
CA GLU A 455 15.63 -20.25 -32.46
C GLU A 455 16.88 -19.79 -31.67
N THR A 456 17.42 -18.59 -31.95
CA THR A 456 18.68 -18.09 -31.37
C THR A 456 18.52 -16.84 -30.50
N GLU A 457 17.29 -16.51 -30.12
CA GLU A 457 16.95 -15.36 -29.26
C GLU A 457 16.14 -15.86 -28.06
N ASP A 458 16.23 -15.15 -26.93
CA ASP A 458 15.58 -15.56 -25.68
C ASP A 458 14.05 -15.32 -25.70
N PHE A 459 13.32 -16.04 -24.85
CA PHE A 459 11.86 -15.89 -24.77
C PHE A 459 11.44 -14.63 -24.00
N GLY A 460 10.46 -13.93 -24.56
CA GLY A 460 9.66 -12.99 -23.79
C GLY A 460 8.70 -13.74 -22.86
N THR A 461 8.31 -13.11 -21.76
CA THR A 461 7.37 -13.70 -20.80
C THR A 461 6.01 -14.08 -21.37
N ARG A 462 5.57 -13.45 -22.46
CA ARG A 462 4.34 -13.86 -23.15
C ARG A 462 4.51 -15.22 -23.83
N ASP A 463 5.73 -15.52 -24.26
CA ASP A 463 6.13 -16.72 -24.99
C ASP A 463 6.34 -17.90 -24.03
N GLU A 464 6.98 -17.66 -22.86
CA GLU A 464 7.01 -18.60 -21.71
C GLU A 464 5.60 -19.15 -21.42
N ILE A 465 4.64 -18.23 -21.24
CA ILE A 465 3.28 -18.54 -20.82
C ILE A 465 2.53 -19.29 -21.92
N ARG A 466 2.63 -18.84 -23.19
CA ARG A 466 1.96 -19.54 -24.30
C ARG A 466 2.57 -20.92 -24.55
N LEU A 467 3.88 -21.10 -24.38
CA LEU A 467 4.51 -22.42 -24.47
C LEU A 467 4.00 -23.35 -23.36
N GLY A 468 3.85 -22.85 -22.14
CA GLY A 468 3.23 -23.61 -21.04
C GLY A 468 1.77 -24.02 -21.30
N GLU A 469 0.97 -23.15 -21.93
CA GLU A 469 -0.38 -23.50 -22.39
C GLU A 469 -0.32 -24.63 -23.43
N LEU A 470 0.52 -24.51 -24.47
CA LEU A 470 0.70 -25.54 -25.50
C LEU A 470 1.21 -26.87 -24.95
N VAL A 471 2.09 -26.84 -23.95
CA VAL A 471 2.56 -28.05 -23.25
C VAL A 471 1.43 -28.68 -22.44
N LYS A 472 0.57 -27.90 -21.78
CA LYS A 472 -0.60 -28.44 -21.07
C LYS A 472 -1.68 -28.97 -22.03
N GLU A 473 -1.89 -28.31 -23.18
CA GLU A 473 -2.76 -28.78 -24.27
C GLU A 473 -2.27 -30.12 -24.85
N LYS A 474 -0.95 -30.29 -25.06
CA LYS A 474 -0.35 -31.45 -25.75
C LYS A 474 0.05 -32.62 -24.86
N PHE A 475 0.57 -32.35 -23.65
CA PHE A 475 1.14 -33.34 -22.73
C PHE A 475 0.39 -33.41 -21.38
N HIS A 476 -0.63 -32.57 -21.16
CA HIS A 476 -1.49 -32.56 -19.98
C HIS A 476 -0.77 -32.36 -18.63
N THR A 477 0.41 -31.74 -18.66
CA THR A 477 1.22 -31.38 -17.48
C THR A 477 1.24 -29.87 -17.25
N ASP A 478 1.37 -29.44 -15.99
CA ASP A 478 1.76 -28.07 -15.62
C ASP A 478 3.30 -27.93 -15.50
N TYR A 479 4.05 -29.02 -15.58
CA TYR A 479 5.49 -29.10 -15.28
C TYR A 479 6.27 -29.79 -16.39
N TYR A 480 7.34 -29.14 -16.88
CA TYR A 480 8.18 -29.59 -17.99
C TYR A 480 9.58 -28.94 -17.93
N ILE A 481 10.51 -29.45 -18.75
CA ILE A 481 11.88 -28.95 -18.87
C ILE A 481 12.13 -28.52 -20.31
N LEU A 482 12.75 -27.34 -20.48
CA LEU A 482 13.22 -26.86 -21.77
C LEU A 482 14.77 -26.90 -21.77
N ASP A 483 15.35 -27.62 -22.71
CA ASP A 483 16.80 -27.90 -22.81
C ASP A 483 17.40 -27.26 -24.07
N LYS A 484 18.73 -27.18 -24.15
CA LYS A 484 19.49 -26.65 -25.30
C LYS A 484 19.22 -25.17 -25.59
N PHE A 485 19.27 -24.31 -24.57
CA PHE A 485 19.05 -22.85 -24.73
C PHE A 485 20.12 -22.16 -25.61
N PRO A 486 19.77 -21.05 -26.29
CA PRO A 486 20.69 -20.30 -27.13
C PRO A 486 21.80 -19.60 -26.33
N ALA A 487 23.01 -19.59 -26.88
CA ALA A 487 24.22 -19.06 -26.22
C ALA A 487 24.22 -17.54 -26.00
N THR A 488 23.28 -16.82 -26.62
CA THR A 488 22.99 -15.39 -26.45
C THR A 488 22.22 -15.09 -25.16
N ALA A 489 21.45 -16.05 -24.65
CA ALA A 489 20.62 -15.91 -23.45
C ALA A 489 21.34 -16.30 -22.15
N ARG A 490 22.57 -16.83 -22.24
CA ARG A 490 23.22 -17.53 -21.12
C ARG A 490 24.54 -16.88 -20.65
N PRO A 491 24.87 -16.97 -19.35
CA PRO A 491 26.11 -16.41 -18.81
C PRO A 491 27.39 -17.01 -19.42
N PHE A 492 28.50 -16.31 -19.29
CA PHE A 492 29.81 -16.69 -19.85
C PHE A 492 30.30 -18.09 -19.44
N TYR A 493 29.91 -18.57 -18.25
CA TYR A 493 30.31 -19.86 -17.70
C TYR A 493 29.49 -21.06 -18.22
N ALA A 494 28.42 -20.83 -19.00
CA ALA A 494 27.62 -21.91 -19.59
C ALA A 494 28.37 -22.62 -20.72
N MET A 495 28.43 -23.95 -20.68
CA MET A 495 29.13 -24.75 -21.69
C MET A 495 28.41 -24.65 -23.05
N PRO A 496 29.11 -24.31 -24.17
CA PRO A 496 28.55 -24.36 -25.51
C PRO A 496 28.13 -25.79 -25.92
N HIS A 497 27.20 -25.92 -26.86
CA HIS A 497 26.87 -27.22 -27.45
C HIS A 497 28.01 -27.69 -28.37
N PRO A 498 28.48 -28.95 -28.28
CA PRO A 498 29.64 -29.40 -29.06
C PRO A 498 29.42 -29.36 -30.58
N ASP A 499 28.20 -29.62 -31.04
CA ASP A 499 27.85 -29.63 -32.46
C ASP A 499 27.39 -28.28 -33.04
N ASP A 500 27.04 -27.30 -32.18
CA ASP A 500 26.47 -26.01 -32.61
C ASP A 500 26.64 -24.91 -31.54
N GLU A 501 27.70 -24.11 -31.65
CA GLU A 501 28.03 -23.03 -30.70
C GLU A 501 26.94 -21.95 -30.53
N ARG A 502 25.89 -21.95 -31.37
CA ARG A 502 24.69 -21.10 -31.19
C ARG A 502 23.87 -21.49 -29.96
N PHE A 503 24.03 -22.71 -29.47
CA PHE A 503 23.33 -23.27 -28.31
C PHE A 503 24.30 -23.64 -27.18
N THR A 504 23.74 -23.95 -26.01
CA THR A 504 24.48 -24.34 -24.80
C THR A 504 23.91 -25.61 -24.18
N LEU A 505 24.73 -26.28 -23.37
CA LEU A 505 24.32 -27.42 -22.53
C LEU A 505 23.64 -26.91 -21.25
N SER A 506 22.53 -26.18 -21.45
CA SER A 506 21.77 -25.52 -20.39
C SER A 506 20.26 -25.63 -20.60
N PHE A 507 19.54 -25.66 -19.48
CA PHE A 507 18.12 -25.95 -19.39
C PHE A 507 17.44 -25.04 -18.37
N ASP A 508 16.15 -24.77 -18.59
CA ASP A 508 15.27 -24.15 -17.60
C ASP A 508 14.09 -25.08 -17.31
N ILE A 509 13.66 -25.11 -16.05
CA ILE A 509 12.51 -25.92 -15.61
C ILE A 509 11.32 -24.99 -15.38
N PHE A 510 10.15 -25.39 -15.87
CA PHE A 510 8.94 -24.57 -15.89
C PHE A 510 7.83 -25.16 -15.03
N VAL A 511 7.10 -24.28 -14.32
CA VAL A 511 5.85 -24.60 -13.63
C VAL A 511 4.78 -23.60 -14.05
N ARG A 512 3.67 -24.11 -14.61
CA ARG A 512 2.53 -23.35 -15.12
C ARG A 512 2.94 -22.25 -16.13
N GLY A 513 3.84 -22.60 -17.06
CA GLY A 513 4.31 -21.71 -18.13
C GLY A 513 5.18 -20.55 -17.66
N GLN A 514 5.86 -20.68 -16.52
CA GLN A 514 6.86 -19.73 -16.04
C GLN A 514 8.07 -20.48 -15.49
N GLU A 515 9.26 -19.97 -15.76
CA GLU A 515 10.53 -20.52 -15.28
C GLU A 515 10.57 -20.54 -13.73
N ILE A 516 11.12 -21.61 -13.14
CA ILE A 516 11.37 -21.76 -11.68
C ILE A 516 12.83 -22.10 -11.34
N VAL A 517 13.56 -22.65 -12.30
CA VAL A 517 14.95 -23.10 -12.17
C VAL A 517 15.67 -22.76 -13.47
N SER A 518 16.89 -22.25 -13.36
CA SER A 518 17.85 -22.20 -14.46
C SER A 518 19.10 -22.97 -14.13
N GLY A 519 19.58 -23.79 -15.06
CA GLY A 519 20.67 -24.75 -14.84
C GLY A 519 21.43 -25.17 -16.10
N GLY A 520 22.47 -25.98 -15.93
CA GLY A 520 23.27 -26.50 -17.04
C GLY A 520 24.69 -26.88 -16.66
N GLN A 521 25.44 -27.37 -17.65
CA GLN A 521 26.87 -27.65 -17.52
C GLN A 521 27.70 -26.37 -17.47
N ARG A 522 28.81 -26.41 -16.74
CA ARG A 522 29.77 -25.32 -16.61
C ARG A 522 31.04 -25.59 -17.41
N ILE A 523 31.66 -24.51 -17.88
CA ILE A 523 32.98 -24.56 -18.50
C ILE A 523 34.02 -24.81 -17.41
N HIS A 524 34.52 -26.04 -17.35
CA HIS A 524 35.57 -26.46 -16.41
C HIS A 524 36.99 -26.25 -16.96
N HIS A 525 37.15 -26.04 -18.27
CA HIS A 525 38.46 -25.82 -18.90
C HIS A 525 38.86 -24.32 -18.88
N PRO A 526 40.00 -23.94 -18.27
CA PRO A 526 40.32 -22.54 -17.97
C PRO A 526 40.47 -21.67 -19.23
N ASP A 527 41.07 -22.17 -20.31
CA ASP A 527 41.27 -21.39 -21.54
C ASP A 527 39.95 -21.02 -22.24
N LEU A 528 38.95 -21.91 -22.19
CA LEU A 528 37.64 -21.65 -22.77
C LEU A 528 36.85 -20.67 -21.88
N LEU A 529 37.01 -20.77 -20.56
CA LEU A 529 36.41 -19.86 -19.59
C LEU A 529 36.97 -18.44 -19.74
N ASP A 530 38.29 -18.29 -19.83
CA ASP A 530 38.98 -17.01 -20.12
C ASP A 530 38.51 -16.39 -21.44
N LYS A 531 38.44 -17.19 -22.52
CA LYS A 531 37.90 -16.76 -23.82
C LYS A 531 36.47 -16.22 -23.68
N ARG A 532 35.57 -16.97 -23.03
CA ARG A 532 34.15 -16.59 -22.86
C ARG A 532 33.96 -15.37 -21.96
N MET A 533 34.78 -15.21 -20.92
CA MET A 533 34.80 -13.99 -20.10
C MET A 533 35.17 -12.76 -20.94
N ARG A 534 36.23 -12.85 -21.76
CA ARG A 534 36.65 -11.74 -22.64
C ARG A 534 35.62 -11.43 -23.72
N GLU A 535 34.94 -12.43 -24.28
CA GLU A 535 33.85 -12.25 -25.25
C GLU A 535 32.68 -11.41 -24.69
N VAL A 536 32.35 -11.56 -23.39
CA VAL A 536 31.31 -10.75 -22.73
C VAL A 536 31.86 -9.47 -22.06
N GLY A 537 33.14 -9.14 -22.24
CA GLY A 537 33.78 -7.93 -21.70
C GLY A 537 34.15 -8.00 -20.21
N ILE A 538 34.20 -9.18 -19.60
CA ILE A 538 34.71 -9.39 -18.24
C ILE A 538 36.23 -9.64 -18.33
N ASP A 539 37.02 -8.94 -17.53
CA ASP A 539 38.46 -9.20 -17.40
C ASP A 539 38.71 -10.32 -16.37
N PRO A 540 39.28 -11.48 -16.77
CA PRO A 540 39.59 -12.58 -15.86
C PRO A 540 40.50 -12.22 -14.68
N SER A 541 41.31 -11.15 -14.77
CA SER A 541 42.13 -10.67 -13.64
C SER A 541 41.29 -10.13 -12.47
N THR A 542 40.02 -9.77 -12.70
CA THR A 542 39.08 -9.34 -11.65
C THR A 542 38.46 -10.51 -10.86
N MET A 543 38.70 -11.76 -11.29
CA MET A 543 38.17 -12.99 -10.70
C MET A 543 39.27 -14.05 -10.53
N GLU A 544 40.47 -13.62 -10.11
CA GLU A 544 41.67 -14.47 -10.03
C GLU A 544 41.45 -15.74 -9.20
N GLU A 545 40.88 -15.62 -7.98
CA GLU A 545 40.53 -16.72 -7.07
C GLU A 545 39.59 -17.75 -7.74
N TYR A 546 38.56 -17.28 -8.45
CA TYR A 546 37.63 -18.14 -9.19
C TYR A 546 38.36 -18.87 -10.33
N MET A 547 39.15 -18.14 -11.12
CA MET A 547 39.92 -18.70 -12.24
C MET A 547 41.05 -19.64 -11.80
N GLU A 548 41.53 -19.54 -10.56
CA GLU A 548 42.61 -20.36 -10.03
C GLU A 548 42.18 -21.81 -9.78
N GLY A 549 40.98 -22.05 -9.25
CA GLY A 549 40.42 -23.41 -9.08
C GLY A 549 40.36 -24.21 -10.39
N PHE A 550 39.92 -23.59 -11.50
CA PHE A 550 39.90 -24.25 -12.82
C PHE A 550 41.30 -24.55 -13.38
N LYS A 551 42.32 -23.77 -13.00
CA LYS A 551 43.72 -24.00 -13.39
C LYS A 551 44.38 -25.11 -12.59
N TRP A 552 43.95 -25.35 -11.35
CA TRP A 552 44.40 -26.47 -10.52
C TRP A 552 43.72 -27.80 -10.93
N GLY A 553 42.48 -27.73 -11.42
CA GLY A 553 41.80 -28.83 -12.10
C GLY A 553 40.38 -29.02 -11.60
N ALA A 554 39.40 -28.33 -12.21
CA ALA A 554 37.99 -28.58 -11.93
C ALA A 554 37.48 -29.80 -12.73
N PRO A 555 36.71 -30.72 -12.13
CA PRO A 555 36.05 -31.80 -12.87
C PRO A 555 34.94 -31.23 -13.78
N PRO A 556 34.44 -31.98 -14.78
CA PRO A 556 33.19 -31.66 -15.44
C PRO A 556 32.06 -31.54 -14.41
N HIS A 557 31.26 -30.47 -14.48
CA HIS A 557 30.19 -30.24 -13.50
C HIS A 557 29.00 -29.49 -14.09
N ALA A 558 27.85 -29.65 -13.44
CA ALA A 558 26.59 -29.01 -13.76
C ALA A 558 25.83 -28.63 -12.49
N GLY A 559 24.96 -27.64 -12.59
CA GLY A 559 24.21 -27.14 -11.45
C GLY A 559 23.08 -26.20 -11.84
N ALA A 560 22.35 -25.74 -10.83
CA ALA A 560 21.17 -24.89 -11.01
C ALA A 560 20.88 -24.03 -9.78
N GLY A 561 20.09 -22.97 -9.98
CA GLY A 561 19.53 -22.14 -8.92
C GLY A 561 18.01 -22.10 -9.00
N ILE A 562 17.33 -22.23 -7.86
CA ILE A 562 15.87 -22.26 -7.72
C ILE A 562 15.42 -21.07 -6.84
N GLY A 563 14.48 -20.26 -7.32
CA GLY A 563 13.88 -19.20 -6.50
C GLY A 563 12.77 -19.75 -5.59
N LEU A 564 13.01 -19.89 -4.29
CA LEU A 564 12.07 -20.48 -3.32
C LEU A 564 10.69 -19.80 -3.35
N GLU A 565 10.66 -18.47 -3.33
CA GLU A 565 9.43 -17.67 -3.36
C GLU A 565 8.69 -17.78 -4.71
N ARG A 566 9.42 -18.01 -5.81
CA ARG A 566 8.87 -18.16 -7.16
C ARG A 566 8.28 -19.56 -7.37
N LEU A 567 9.00 -20.60 -6.94
CA LEU A 567 8.51 -21.99 -6.86
C LEU A 567 7.21 -22.07 -6.04
N LEU A 568 7.23 -21.51 -4.82
CA LEU A 568 6.06 -21.43 -3.93
C LEU A 568 4.88 -20.68 -4.56
N MET A 569 5.14 -19.53 -5.21
CA MET A 569 4.12 -18.74 -5.91
C MET A 569 3.43 -19.52 -7.03
N LEU A 570 4.17 -20.35 -7.78
CA LEU A 570 3.66 -21.03 -8.96
C LEU A 570 2.96 -22.36 -8.63
N ILE A 571 3.46 -23.12 -7.66
CA ILE A 571 2.74 -24.29 -7.09
C ILE A 571 1.36 -23.86 -6.59
N LEU A 572 1.31 -22.81 -5.75
CA LEU A 572 0.10 -22.33 -5.08
C LEU A 572 -0.69 -21.27 -5.87
N LYS A 573 -0.27 -20.95 -7.10
CA LYS A 573 -0.91 -19.98 -8.02
C LYS A 573 -1.22 -18.61 -7.37
N LEU A 574 -0.34 -18.10 -6.51
CA LEU A 574 -0.58 -16.90 -5.67
C LEU A 574 -0.68 -15.59 -6.46
N GLY A 575 -0.17 -15.53 -7.69
CA GLY A 575 -0.26 -14.36 -8.59
C GLY A 575 0.64 -13.16 -8.22
N ASN A 576 1.28 -13.13 -7.05
CA ASN A 576 2.27 -12.10 -6.69
C ASN A 576 3.32 -12.67 -5.71
N ILE A 577 4.60 -12.60 -6.10
CA ILE A 577 5.71 -13.21 -5.35
C ILE A 577 5.86 -12.66 -3.92
N ARG A 578 5.44 -11.41 -3.68
CA ARG A 578 5.44 -10.78 -2.35
C ARG A 578 4.57 -11.53 -1.34
N LEU A 579 3.56 -12.27 -1.78
CA LEU A 579 2.74 -13.11 -0.92
C LEU A 579 3.52 -14.32 -0.40
N GLY A 580 4.44 -14.85 -1.21
CA GLY A 580 5.34 -15.96 -0.88
C GLY A 580 6.63 -15.56 -0.15
N SER A 581 6.97 -14.27 -0.05
CA SER A 581 8.11 -13.80 0.76
C SER A 581 7.64 -13.29 2.12
N LEU A 582 8.19 -13.80 3.22
CA LEU A 582 7.72 -13.49 4.59
C LEU A 582 7.72 -11.99 4.86
N PHE A 583 8.83 -11.31 4.53
CA PHE A 583 9.00 -9.86 4.59
C PHE A 583 9.67 -9.36 3.31
N HIS A 584 8.92 -9.36 2.21
CA HIS A 584 9.39 -9.02 0.86
C HIS A 584 10.32 -7.80 0.76
N ARG A 585 11.18 -7.84 -0.27
CA ARG A 585 12.06 -6.74 -0.67
C ARG A 585 11.93 -6.46 -2.15
N ASP A 586 11.70 -5.20 -2.46
CA ASP A 586 11.62 -4.65 -3.81
C ASP A 586 12.18 -3.20 -3.79
N PRO A 587 12.25 -2.50 -4.94
CA PRO A 587 12.83 -1.15 -5.01
C PRO A 587 12.09 -0.05 -4.19
N LYS A 588 11.00 -0.39 -3.50
CA LYS A 588 10.24 0.53 -2.63
C LYS A 588 10.27 0.16 -1.14
N SER A 589 10.93 -0.94 -0.77
CA SER A 589 10.80 -1.53 0.56
C SER A 589 11.52 -0.79 1.70
N PHE A 590 12.26 0.28 1.41
CA PHE A 590 12.91 1.15 2.41
C PHE A 590 12.48 2.61 2.24
N PRO A 591 12.22 3.36 3.33
CA PRO A 591 11.85 4.76 3.26
C PRO A 591 13.02 5.64 2.79
N ARG A 592 12.70 6.76 2.14
CA ARG A 592 13.69 7.80 1.82
C ARG A 592 14.10 8.51 3.11
N HIS A 593 15.29 8.23 3.62
CA HIS A 593 15.86 8.95 4.75
C HIS A 593 16.37 10.33 4.34
N GLU A 594 15.51 11.33 4.43
CA GLU A 594 15.94 12.73 4.49
C GLU A 594 16.62 13.01 5.84
N GLN A 595 17.60 13.93 5.87
CA GLN A 595 18.23 14.31 7.13
C GLN A 595 17.30 15.23 7.95
N PRO A 596 17.21 15.05 9.27
CA PRO A 596 16.32 15.84 10.12
C PRO A 596 16.75 17.31 10.12
N VAL A 597 15.93 18.16 9.49
CA VAL A 597 16.13 19.62 9.49
C VAL A 597 15.61 20.17 10.83
N PRO A 598 16.37 21.02 11.55
CA PRO A 598 15.93 21.57 12.83
C PRO A 598 14.62 22.36 12.69
N LEU A 599 13.72 22.15 13.65
CA LEU A 599 12.45 22.86 13.76
C LEU A 599 12.69 24.37 13.95
N ARG A 600 11.75 25.19 13.44
CA ARG A 600 11.78 26.65 13.64
C ARG A 600 11.32 27.02 15.06
N HIS A 601 10.39 26.24 15.58
CA HIS A 601 9.75 26.40 16.88
C HIS A 601 9.93 25.09 17.66
N PRO A 602 11.07 24.85 18.34
CA PRO A 602 11.27 23.65 19.15
C PRO A 602 10.18 23.45 20.21
N GLU A 603 9.64 24.55 20.74
CA GLU A 603 8.48 24.62 21.64
C GLU A 603 7.17 24.12 21.00
N ALA A 604 7.09 24.06 19.67
CA ALA A 604 5.95 23.52 18.94
C ALA A 604 6.23 22.11 18.36
N SER A 605 7.16 21.36 18.94
CA SER A 605 7.42 19.96 18.56
C SER A 605 6.23 19.05 18.84
N THR A 606 5.98 18.07 17.96
CA THR A 606 5.03 16.97 18.16
C THR A 606 5.70 15.64 18.51
N LEU A 607 7.02 15.53 18.34
CA LEU A 607 7.82 14.37 18.79
C LEU A 607 8.16 14.46 20.28
N ASN A 608 8.50 15.67 20.74
CA ASN A 608 8.85 16.00 22.12
C ASN A 608 8.00 17.21 22.56
N PRO A 609 6.67 17.07 22.71
CA PRO A 609 5.80 18.19 23.06
C PRO A 609 6.12 18.76 24.45
N PRO A 610 5.87 20.07 24.72
CA PRO A 610 6.34 20.75 25.95
C PRO A 610 5.88 20.17 27.29
N TRP A 611 4.84 19.34 27.29
CA TRP A 611 4.32 18.65 28.49
C TRP A 611 4.94 17.26 28.72
N GLN A 612 5.84 16.80 27.86
CA GLN A 612 6.49 15.50 27.98
C GLN A 612 7.65 15.58 29.00
N ASP A 613 7.28 15.43 30.28
CA ASP A 613 8.23 15.17 31.37
C ASP A 613 8.97 13.86 31.10
N GLU A 614 10.29 13.93 30.92
CA GLU A 614 11.17 12.79 30.62
C GLU A 614 11.11 11.68 31.71
N ASN A 615 10.68 12.01 32.93
CA ASN A 615 10.58 11.09 34.05
C ASN A 615 9.21 10.39 34.15
N LYS A 616 8.25 10.71 33.26
CA LYS A 616 6.91 10.07 33.25
C LYS A 616 6.79 9.03 32.12
N PRO A 617 6.09 7.91 32.36
CA PRO A 617 5.81 6.94 31.30
C PRO A 617 4.93 7.58 30.22
N ARG A 618 5.16 7.22 28.95
CA ARG A 618 4.42 7.74 27.78
C ARG A 618 2.90 7.55 27.84
N ASN A 619 2.41 6.63 28.68
CA ASN A 619 1.00 6.32 28.87
C ASN A 619 0.38 7.07 30.08
N ALA A 620 0.96 8.21 30.48
CA ALA A 620 0.38 9.08 31.51
C ALA A 620 -0.99 9.65 31.08
N PRO A 621 -1.92 9.90 32.02
CA PRO A 621 -3.25 10.43 31.69
C PRO A 621 -3.18 11.71 30.85
N VAL A 622 -3.87 11.69 29.72
CA VAL A 622 -3.96 12.84 28.84
C VAL A 622 -5.07 13.76 29.37
N ASP A 623 -4.69 15.00 29.67
CA ASP A 623 -5.55 16.07 30.15
C ASP A 623 -6.12 16.86 28.96
N PRO A 624 -7.43 16.81 28.67
CA PRO A 624 -8.03 17.52 27.54
C PRO A 624 -8.08 19.05 27.71
N SER A 625 -7.87 19.58 28.92
CA SER A 625 -7.91 21.01 29.22
C SER A 625 -6.56 21.73 29.01
N ARG A 626 -5.50 20.98 28.71
CA ARG A 626 -4.15 21.53 28.49
C ARG A 626 -4.10 22.53 27.33
N LYS A 627 -3.31 23.59 27.49
CA LYS A 627 -2.94 24.47 26.38
C LYS A 627 -2.00 23.71 25.43
N LEU A 628 -2.47 23.39 24.23
CA LEU A 628 -1.67 22.80 23.16
C LEU A 628 -0.79 23.85 22.45
N GLN A 629 0.13 23.41 21.59
CA GLN A 629 0.93 24.26 20.70
C GLN A 629 0.02 25.16 19.85
N ALA A 630 0.45 26.39 19.53
CA ALA A 630 -0.26 27.24 18.58
C ALA A 630 -0.31 26.59 17.19
N LEU A 631 -1.30 26.98 16.38
CA LEU A 631 -1.49 26.36 15.07
C LEU A 631 -0.52 26.95 14.05
N GLU A 632 -0.22 28.24 14.22
CA GLU A 632 0.74 29.06 13.51
C GLU A 632 2.16 28.44 13.59
N ASP A 633 2.64 28.15 14.80
CA ASP A 633 3.96 27.52 15.05
C ASP A 633 4.03 26.11 14.43
N LEU A 634 2.92 25.35 14.48
CA LEU A 634 2.81 24.04 13.84
C LEU A 634 2.83 24.13 12.31
N ILE A 635 2.24 25.15 11.70
CA ILE A 635 2.35 25.44 10.26
C ILE A 635 3.80 25.79 9.91
N ALA A 636 4.47 26.61 10.71
CA ALA A 636 5.87 27.00 10.52
C ALA A 636 6.87 25.83 10.70
N ASN A 637 6.53 24.81 11.49
CA ASN A 637 7.32 23.59 11.67
C ASN A 637 7.04 22.50 10.63
N TYR A 638 5.77 22.21 10.36
CA TYR A 638 5.33 20.99 9.67
C TYR A 638 4.43 21.24 8.45
N GLY A 639 3.95 22.47 8.26
CA GLY A 639 2.99 22.82 7.22
C GLY A 639 3.58 23.17 5.86
N ASP A 640 2.71 23.11 4.86
CA ASP A 640 2.95 23.52 3.48
C ASP A 640 1.91 24.56 3.04
N SER A 641 1.90 24.93 1.75
CA SER A 641 1.08 25.98 1.14
C SER A 641 -0.42 25.96 1.49
N THR A 642 -0.98 24.76 1.71
CA THR A 642 -2.38 24.55 2.04
C THR A 642 -2.62 24.79 3.54
N SER A 643 -1.66 24.43 4.39
CA SER A 643 -1.73 24.57 5.85
C SER A 643 -1.85 26.03 6.30
N THR A 644 -1.25 26.98 5.56
CA THR A 644 -1.41 28.44 5.81
C THR A 644 -2.83 28.96 5.61
N SER A 645 -3.75 28.12 5.13
CA SER A 645 -5.18 28.41 4.97
C SER A 645 -6.02 27.93 6.15
N TRP A 646 -5.49 27.01 6.97
CA TRP A 646 -6.20 26.37 8.08
C TRP A 646 -6.63 27.32 9.20
N LEU A 647 -6.11 28.55 9.19
CA LEU A 647 -6.52 29.58 10.13
C LEU A 647 -7.93 30.11 9.83
N ASP A 648 -8.36 30.11 8.56
CA ASP A 648 -9.61 30.73 8.14
C ASP A 648 -10.83 29.98 8.69
N ASP A 649 -11.86 30.73 9.09
CA ASP A 649 -12.92 30.26 10.00
C ASP A 649 -13.81 29.14 9.43
N ARG A 650 -13.70 28.87 8.11
CA ARG A 650 -14.30 27.71 7.43
C ARG A 650 -13.65 26.36 7.80
N TYR A 651 -12.39 26.35 8.24
CA TYR A 651 -11.66 25.14 8.63
C TYR A 651 -11.91 24.78 10.09
N LYS A 652 -12.29 23.52 10.32
CA LYS A 652 -12.32 22.94 11.67
C LYS A 652 -11.04 22.16 11.92
N ILE A 653 -10.42 22.36 13.07
CA ILE A 653 -9.16 21.72 13.43
C ILE A 653 -9.41 20.62 14.45
N TRP A 654 -9.05 19.40 14.10
CA TRP A 654 -8.88 18.31 15.06
C TRP A 654 -7.45 18.33 15.62
N ARG A 655 -7.29 17.99 16.90
CA ARG A 655 -5.99 17.89 17.57
C ARG A 655 -5.84 16.53 18.24
N ASP A 656 -4.67 15.91 18.10
CA ASP A 656 -4.27 14.75 18.89
C ASP A 656 -3.76 15.23 20.26
N TYR A 657 -4.46 14.90 21.35
CA TYR A 657 -4.10 15.41 22.68
C TYR A 657 -2.78 14.85 23.27
N ALA A 658 -2.25 13.75 22.72
CA ALA A 658 -1.02 13.12 23.21
C ALA A 658 0.24 13.83 22.67
N THR A 659 0.25 14.13 21.38
CA THR A 659 1.36 14.76 20.64
C THR A 659 1.16 16.25 20.36
N GLY A 660 -0.10 16.70 20.33
CA GLY A 660 -0.48 18.04 19.90
C GLY A 660 -0.67 18.21 18.39
N ALA A 661 -0.44 17.16 17.58
CA ALA A 661 -0.59 17.17 16.12
C ALA A 661 -1.97 17.67 15.67
N ALA A 662 -2.06 18.27 14.48
CA ALA A 662 -3.31 18.84 13.96
C ALA A 662 -3.72 18.31 12.57
N VAL A 663 -5.03 18.20 12.33
CA VAL A 663 -5.62 17.90 11.01
C VAL A 663 -6.82 18.82 10.78
N SER A 664 -6.85 19.58 9.68
CA SER A 664 -8.02 20.39 9.31
C SER A 664 -9.06 19.61 8.52
N TYR A 665 -10.33 20.01 8.63
CA TYR A 665 -11.40 19.52 7.77
C TYR A 665 -12.52 20.56 7.63
N VAL A 666 -13.16 20.60 6.47
CA VAL A 666 -14.34 21.42 6.18
C VAL A 666 -15.57 20.50 6.01
N PRO A 667 -16.59 20.58 6.87
CA PRO A 667 -17.83 19.84 6.71
C PRO A 667 -18.66 20.36 5.51
N SER A 668 -18.79 19.55 4.45
CA SER A 668 -19.58 19.89 3.26
C SER A 668 -20.37 18.68 2.74
N HIS A 669 -21.68 18.85 2.49
CA HIS A 669 -22.54 17.85 1.84
C HIS A 669 -22.57 16.43 2.46
N GLY A 670 -22.25 16.29 3.76
CA GLY A 670 -22.10 14.98 4.43
C GLY A 670 -20.74 14.31 4.21
N TYR A 671 -19.72 15.13 3.93
CA TYR A 671 -18.31 14.78 3.87
C TYR A 671 -17.49 15.72 4.76
N ALA A 672 -16.30 15.28 5.14
CA ALA A 672 -15.24 16.11 5.68
C ALA A 672 -14.17 16.23 4.58
N VAL A 673 -14.02 17.43 4.03
CA VAL A 673 -12.99 17.75 3.04
C VAL A 673 -11.74 18.15 3.82
N ILE A 674 -10.72 17.29 3.78
CA ILE A 674 -9.48 17.39 4.56
C ILE A 674 -8.40 17.90 3.61
N ALA A 675 -7.78 19.04 3.91
CA ALA A 675 -6.96 19.78 2.94
C ALA A 675 -5.51 19.93 3.41
N GLY A 676 -4.56 19.34 2.67
CA GLY A 676 -3.16 19.29 3.08
C GLY A 676 -2.86 18.20 4.11
N ASP A 677 -1.58 18.06 4.44
CA ASP A 677 -1.08 16.99 5.32
C ASP A 677 -1.32 17.27 6.82
N PRO A 678 -1.25 16.26 7.70
CA PRO A 678 -1.22 16.47 9.14
C PRO A 678 -0.06 17.36 9.57
N LEU A 679 -0.31 18.30 10.49
CA LEU A 679 0.73 19.11 11.12
C LEU A 679 1.37 18.35 12.28
N CYS A 680 2.36 17.54 11.92
CA CYS A 680 3.27 16.84 12.80
C CYS A 680 4.51 16.37 12.02
N ASP A 681 5.44 15.72 12.72
CA ASP A 681 6.57 15.03 12.09
C ASP A 681 6.09 13.90 11.16
N THR A 682 6.78 13.68 10.03
CA THR A 682 6.41 12.66 9.02
C THR A 682 6.39 11.25 9.58
N THR A 683 7.23 10.94 10.58
CA THR A 683 7.21 9.63 11.26
C THR A 683 5.89 9.38 12.01
N GLN A 684 5.13 10.43 12.32
CA GLN A 684 3.84 10.35 13.01
C GLN A 684 2.64 10.31 12.06
N TYR A 685 2.81 10.66 10.77
CA TYR A 685 1.70 10.80 9.79
C TYR A 685 0.77 9.60 9.79
N ARG A 686 1.30 8.38 9.68
CA ARG A 686 0.49 7.14 9.63
C ARG A 686 -0.41 6.97 10.88
N ARG A 687 0.11 7.26 12.08
CA ARG A 687 -0.66 7.20 13.33
C ARG A 687 -1.71 8.31 13.37
N ILE A 688 -1.33 9.54 13.06
CA ILE A 688 -2.23 10.71 13.14
C ILE A 688 -3.37 10.61 12.10
N VAL A 689 -3.10 10.14 10.88
CA VAL A 689 -4.13 9.83 9.87
C VAL A 689 -5.11 8.77 10.38
N VAL A 690 -4.63 7.65 10.95
CA VAL A 690 -5.49 6.59 11.49
C VAL A 690 -6.34 7.10 12.67
N SER A 691 -5.74 7.79 13.64
CA SER A 691 -6.45 8.37 14.79
C SER A 691 -7.53 9.36 14.36
N PHE A 692 -7.20 10.29 13.44
CA PHE A 692 -8.16 11.27 12.92
C PHE A 692 -9.33 10.58 12.20
N LEU A 693 -9.06 9.60 11.34
CA LEU A 693 -10.12 8.89 10.60
C LEU A 693 -11.02 8.06 11.52
N GLN A 694 -10.49 7.53 12.63
CA GLN A 694 -11.29 6.83 13.64
C GLN A 694 -12.13 7.81 14.47
N TRP A 695 -11.55 8.93 14.92
CA TRP A 695 -12.28 10.02 15.57
C TRP A 695 -13.42 10.53 14.68
N LEU A 696 -13.14 10.80 13.41
CA LEU A 696 -14.11 11.31 12.44
C LEU A 696 -15.28 10.33 12.25
N LYS A 697 -15.00 9.02 12.18
CA LYS A 697 -15.99 7.95 12.05
C LYS A 697 -16.82 7.73 13.33
N LYS A 698 -16.28 8.11 14.49
CA LYS A 698 -16.93 7.96 15.81
C LYS A 698 -17.80 9.17 16.14
N GLU A 699 -17.20 10.36 16.21
CA GLU A 699 -17.86 11.57 16.73
C GLU A 699 -18.64 12.32 15.65
N THR A 700 -18.52 11.94 14.37
CA THR A 700 -19.22 12.59 13.26
C THR A 700 -19.89 11.58 12.33
N ASN A 701 -20.87 12.06 11.56
CA ASN A 701 -21.48 11.31 10.46
C ASN A 701 -20.88 11.71 9.09
N LEU A 702 -19.69 12.30 9.07
CA LEU A 702 -19.03 12.78 7.85
C LEU A 702 -18.18 11.67 7.22
N ARG A 703 -18.20 11.59 5.88
CA ARG A 703 -17.28 10.71 5.13
C ARG A 703 -16.03 11.49 4.71
N PRO A 704 -14.81 10.97 4.91
CA PRO A 704 -13.61 11.70 4.57
C PRO A 704 -13.39 11.76 3.05
N ILE A 705 -12.88 12.89 2.58
CA ILE A 705 -12.20 13.08 1.28
C ILE A 705 -10.95 13.90 1.59
N TRP A 706 -9.77 13.36 1.28
CA TRP A 706 -8.51 14.10 1.37
C TRP A 706 -8.23 14.80 0.04
N ILE A 707 -7.79 16.05 0.09
CA ILE A 707 -7.37 16.85 -1.07
C ILE A 707 -6.04 17.54 -0.75
N LEU A 708 -5.25 17.79 -1.80
CA LEU A 708 -3.96 18.47 -1.71
C LEU A 708 -2.98 17.83 -0.72
N CYS A 709 -3.08 16.51 -0.53
CA CYS A 709 -2.08 15.75 0.24
C CYS A 709 -0.80 15.53 -0.58
N SER A 710 0.33 15.44 0.11
CA SER A 710 1.62 15.05 -0.48
C SER A 710 1.63 13.57 -0.90
N ALA A 711 2.73 13.15 -1.54
CA ALA A 711 2.97 11.74 -1.82
C ALA A 711 3.00 10.87 -0.55
N ASP A 712 3.57 11.36 0.57
CA ASP A 712 3.67 10.58 1.82
C ASP A 712 2.28 10.24 2.39
N VAL A 713 1.38 11.22 2.41
CA VAL A 713 0.01 11.04 2.91
C VAL A 713 -0.87 10.32 1.88
N GLU A 714 -0.67 10.54 0.58
CA GLU A 714 -1.34 9.76 -0.47
C GLU A 714 -0.94 8.27 -0.43
N GLU A 715 0.33 7.97 -0.16
CA GLU A 715 0.81 6.62 0.06
C GLU A 715 0.16 6.01 1.31
N ILE A 716 0.17 6.67 2.47
CA ILE A 716 -0.52 6.18 3.67
C ILE A 716 -2.00 5.87 3.40
N LEU A 717 -2.71 6.71 2.65
CA LEU A 717 -4.12 6.48 2.31
C LEU A 717 -4.30 5.36 1.26
N GLY A 718 -3.44 5.30 0.25
CA GLY A 718 -3.56 4.39 -0.90
C GLY A 718 -2.95 3.00 -0.69
N GLU A 719 -1.73 2.95 -0.15
CA GLU A 719 -0.96 1.76 0.23
C GLU A 719 -1.57 1.15 1.51
N HIS A 720 -1.52 1.86 2.64
CA HIS A 720 -1.85 1.29 3.95
C HIS A 720 -3.36 1.24 4.29
N LEU A 721 -4.20 2.02 3.60
CA LEU A 721 -5.65 2.08 3.84
C LEU A 721 -6.50 1.76 2.60
N GLY A 722 -5.90 1.50 1.44
CA GLY A 722 -6.58 1.00 0.25
C GLY A 722 -7.47 2.00 -0.49
N TRP A 723 -7.31 3.30 -0.23
CA TRP A 723 -8.07 4.38 -0.87
C TRP A 723 -7.70 4.52 -2.34
N ARG A 724 -8.60 5.15 -3.12
CA ARG A 724 -8.28 5.59 -4.49
C ARG A 724 -7.76 7.01 -4.46
N SER A 725 -6.88 7.33 -5.39
CA SER A 725 -6.32 8.66 -5.52
C SER A 725 -6.02 9.04 -6.97
N LEU A 726 -5.85 10.34 -7.17
CA LEU A 726 -5.43 10.97 -8.41
C LEU A 726 -4.79 12.32 -8.08
N SER A 727 -3.83 12.77 -8.88
CA SER A 727 -3.45 14.18 -8.90
C SER A 727 -4.10 14.87 -10.10
N CYS A 728 -4.64 16.05 -9.84
CA CYS A 728 -5.13 17.00 -10.83
C CYS A 728 -4.83 18.45 -10.40
N VAL A 729 -3.85 18.59 -9.49
CA VAL A 729 -3.31 19.82 -8.91
C VAL A 729 -1.85 19.53 -8.56
N ALA A 730 -0.93 20.48 -8.79
CA ALA A 730 0.46 20.38 -8.35
C ALA A 730 0.85 21.64 -7.57
N GLU A 731 1.71 21.46 -6.57
CA GLU A 731 2.31 22.54 -5.81
C GLU A 731 3.40 23.21 -6.67
N GLU A 732 3.26 24.50 -6.97
CA GLU A 732 4.09 25.21 -7.95
C GLU A 732 5.33 25.84 -7.28
N ARG A 733 6.40 25.03 -7.12
CA ARG A 733 7.62 25.41 -6.37
C ARG A 733 8.71 26.03 -7.24
N VAL A 734 9.50 26.92 -6.66
CA VAL A 734 10.66 27.62 -7.22
C VAL A 734 11.87 27.36 -6.34
N ASP A 735 13.02 27.05 -6.93
CA ASP A 735 14.33 27.19 -6.28
C ASP A 735 14.72 28.68 -6.35
N PRO A 736 14.68 29.44 -5.24
CA PRO A 736 14.90 30.89 -5.27
C PRO A 736 16.37 31.26 -5.51
N GLN A 737 17.31 30.30 -5.37
CA GLN A 737 18.73 30.51 -5.65
C GLN A 737 19.01 30.42 -7.16
N ARG A 738 18.25 29.58 -7.88
CA ARG A 738 18.22 29.54 -9.34
C ARG A 738 17.34 30.66 -9.89
N ASN A 739 17.87 31.88 -9.92
CA ASN A 739 17.22 33.13 -10.37
C ASN A 739 16.82 33.14 -11.87
N ARG A 740 15.92 32.21 -12.28
CA ARG A 740 15.45 32.02 -13.67
C ARG A 740 14.59 33.19 -14.16
N ALA A 741 13.87 33.87 -13.26
CA ALA A 741 13.12 35.08 -13.57
C ALA A 741 13.99 36.17 -14.21
N ALA A 742 15.26 36.31 -13.80
CA ALA A 742 16.20 37.25 -14.40
C ALA A 742 16.72 36.82 -15.79
N SER A 743 16.58 35.54 -16.16
CA SER A 743 16.94 35.01 -17.49
C SER A 743 15.78 35.04 -18.50
N ASP A 744 14.54 35.28 -18.06
CA ASP A 744 13.39 35.42 -18.96
C ASP A 744 13.35 36.82 -19.61
N GLY A 745 13.40 36.85 -20.94
CA GLY A 745 13.49 38.08 -21.73
C GLY A 745 12.19 38.91 -21.82
N GLU A 746 11.05 38.43 -21.27
CA GLU A 746 9.81 39.18 -21.10
C GLU A 746 9.76 39.81 -19.70
N ILE A 747 10.00 39.03 -18.65
CA ILE A 747 10.05 39.49 -17.25
C ILE A 747 11.13 40.56 -17.10
N ALA A 748 12.36 40.30 -17.55
CA ALA A 748 13.45 41.26 -17.49
C ALA A 748 13.22 42.53 -18.35
N ARG A 749 12.20 42.54 -19.22
CA ARG A 749 11.77 43.73 -19.99
C ARG A 749 10.71 44.53 -19.22
N LYS A 750 9.76 43.84 -18.58
CA LYS A 750 8.73 44.44 -17.73
C LYS A 750 9.31 45.06 -16.46
N ILE A 751 10.29 44.41 -15.82
CA ILE A 751 10.97 44.94 -14.64
C ILE A 751 11.67 46.28 -14.98
N ARG A 752 12.51 46.31 -16.02
CA ARG A 752 13.15 47.56 -16.51
C ARG A 752 12.15 48.64 -16.92
N ARG A 753 10.97 48.26 -17.40
CA ARG A 753 9.88 49.20 -17.66
C ARG A 753 9.33 49.79 -16.35
N ALA A 754 9.00 48.96 -15.37
CA ALA A 754 8.51 49.41 -14.07
C ALA A 754 9.53 50.31 -13.33
N GLU A 755 10.82 49.98 -13.39
CA GLU A 755 11.92 50.80 -12.89
C GLU A 755 11.95 52.19 -13.57
N HIS A 756 11.84 52.24 -14.91
CA HIS A 756 11.78 53.49 -15.67
C HIS A 756 10.45 54.27 -15.47
N GLU A 757 9.35 53.58 -15.19
CA GLU A 757 8.05 54.16 -14.79
C GLU A 757 8.03 54.58 -13.31
N GLY A 758 9.17 54.49 -12.61
CA GLY A 758 9.39 55.07 -11.28
C GLY A 758 8.97 54.20 -10.10
N ILE A 759 8.65 52.92 -10.32
CA ILE A 759 8.22 51.98 -9.27
C ILE A 759 9.34 51.76 -8.25
N ARG A 760 9.01 51.91 -6.97
CA ARG A 760 9.88 51.60 -5.83
C ARG A 760 9.31 50.45 -5.03
N ILE A 761 10.14 49.49 -4.66
CA ILE A 761 9.76 48.37 -3.78
C ILE A 761 10.21 48.69 -2.35
N HIS A 762 9.30 48.47 -1.41
CA HIS A 762 9.52 48.55 0.03
C HIS A 762 9.38 47.15 0.62
N ALA A 763 10.36 46.74 1.43
CA ALA A 763 10.34 45.48 2.18
C ALA A 763 10.29 45.80 3.67
N ILE A 764 9.42 45.11 4.41
CA ILE A 764 9.28 45.30 5.86
C ILE A 764 10.19 44.28 6.57
N THR A 765 10.95 44.75 7.56
CA THR A 765 11.93 43.94 8.30
C THR A 765 11.24 42.75 8.98
N PRO A 766 11.77 41.52 8.84
CA PRO A 766 11.19 40.36 9.52
C PRO A 766 11.15 40.57 11.05
N GLY A 767 9.95 40.47 11.63
CA GLY A 767 9.71 40.67 13.07
C GLY A 767 9.26 42.08 13.47
N GLU A 768 9.37 43.09 12.60
CA GLU A 768 8.82 44.42 12.87
C GLU A 768 7.31 44.47 12.52
N PRO A 769 6.48 45.18 13.31
CA PRO A 769 5.08 45.38 12.98
C PRO A 769 4.93 46.30 11.76
N VAL A 770 4.06 45.92 10.82
CA VAL A 770 3.68 46.78 9.68
C VAL A 770 3.09 48.09 10.21
N PRO A 771 3.54 49.28 9.78
CA PRO A 771 2.94 50.55 10.20
C PRO A 771 1.45 50.62 9.86
N ASP A 772 0.62 51.13 10.79
CA ASP A 772 -0.84 51.10 10.63
C ASP A 772 -1.34 51.92 9.44
N ASP A 773 -0.68 53.05 9.12
CA ASP A 773 -0.99 53.84 7.93
C ASP A 773 -0.72 53.09 6.62
N ILE A 774 0.25 52.16 6.62
CA ILE A 774 0.55 51.27 5.49
C ILE A 774 -0.46 50.12 5.44
N LYS A 775 -0.90 49.59 6.59
CA LYS A 775 -2.00 48.59 6.64
C LYS A 775 -3.27 49.15 6.00
N GLU A 776 -3.74 50.32 6.48
CA GLU A 776 -4.96 50.96 5.98
C GLU A 776 -4.92 51.23 4.47
N LYS A 777 -3.78 51.72 3.96
CA LYS A 777 -3.58 51.94 2.52
C LYS A 777 -3.61 50.63 1.71
N ILE A 778 -3.04 49.55 2.24
CA ILE A 778 -3.05 48.24 1.57
C ILE A 778 -4.45 47.63 1.60
N ASP A 779 -5.15 47.66 2.74
CA ASP A 779 -6.51 47.12 2.87
C ASP A 779 -7.51 47.89 1.98
N ALA A 780 -7.41 49.22 1.90
CA ALA A 780 -8.20 50.01 0.96
C ALA A 780 -7.98 49.61 -0.52
N ARG A 781 -6.74 49.23 -0.90
CA ARG A 781 -6.45 48.72 -2.26
C ARG A 781 -6.83 47.24 -2.44
N ILE A 782 -6.88 46.45 -1.37
CA ILE A 782 -7.46 45.10 -1.38
C ILE A 782 -8.97 45.17 -1.63
N GLU A 783 -9.71 46.09 -1.01
CA GLU A 783 -11.14 46.29 -1.28
C GLU A 783 -11.39 46.85 -2.69
N ASP A 784 -10.61 47.83 -3.16
CA ASP A 784 -10.60 48.29 -4.56
C ASP A 784 -10.40 47.12 -5.56
N TRP A 785 -9.47 46.21 -5.23
CA TRP A 785 -9.22 44.99 -6.01
C TRP A 785 -10.33 43.95 -5.91
N LYS A 786 -11.00 43.79 -4.76
CA LYS A 786 -12.19 42.92 -4.62
C LYS A 786 -13.33 43.43 -5.49
N ASN A 787 -13.65 44.72 -5.40
CA ASN A 787 -14.79 45.34 -6.09
C ASN A 787 -14.62 45.39 -7.62
N ASN A 788 -13.41 45.55 -8.15
CA ASN A 788 -13.17 45.64 -9.60
C ASN A 788 -13.07 44.28 -10.34
N ARG A 789 -13.24 43.15 -9.64
CA ARG A 789 -13.08 41.80 -10.22
C ARG A 789 -14.28 41.31 -11.02
N LYS A 790 -14.02 40.35 -11.92
CA LYS A 790 -15.00 39.74 -12.82
C LYS A 790 -14.76 38.24 -12.97
N GLY A 791 -15.76 37.42 -12.62
CA GLY A 791 -15.74 35.96 -12.71
C GLY A 791 -15.65 35.25 -11.36
N THR A 792 -16.15 34.01 -11.31
CA THR A 792 -16.07 33.12 -10.15
C THR A 792 -14.60 32.86 -9.79
N GLN A 793 -14.26 32.95 -8.50
CA GLN A 793 -12.93 32.64 -8.01
C GLN A 793 -12.88 31.20 -7.47
N ILE A 794 -11.75 30.54 -7.69
CA ILE A 794 -11.39 29.29 -7.01
C ILE A 794 -10.17 29.60 -6.14
N HIS A 795 -10.29 29.37 -4.84
CA HIS A 795 -9.23 29.68 -3.87
C HIS A 795 -9.29 28.80 -2.61
N LEU A 796 -8.20 28.80 -1.84
CA LEU A 796 -8.02 27.98 -0.63
C LEU A 796 -8.19 28.77 0.68
N SER A 797 -7.92 30.08 0.64
CA SER A 797 -7.90 30.96 1.81
C SER A 797 -8.41 32.36 1.49
N GLU A 798 -9.15 32.94 2.44
CA GLU A 798 -9.59 34.33 2.41
C GLU A 798 -8.39 35.29 2.36
N ILE A 799 -8.59 36.54 1.94
CA ILE A 799 -7.52 37.55 1.98
C ILE A 799 -7.51 38.22 3.36
N THR A 800 -6.80 37.56 4.28
CA THR A 800 -6.46 38.08 5.61
C THR A 800 -4.94 38.35 5.66
N PRO A 801 -4.45 39.54 5.24
CA PRO A 801 -3.01 39.81 5.14
C PRO A 801 -2.28 39.80 6.49
N TRP A 802 -2.91 40.38 7.52
CA TRP A 802 -2.32 40.63 8.84
C TRP A 802 -2.49 39.50 9.86
N ARG A 803 -3.32 38.49 9.57
CA ARG A 803 -3.42 37.27 10.39
C ARG A 803 -2.05 36.56 10.37
N ASP A 804 -1.59 36.02 11.50
CA ASP A 804 -0.29 35.31 11.57
C ASP A 804 0.91 36.17 11.08
N HIS A 805 1.03 37.42 11.59
CA HIS A 805 2.07 38.35 11.14
C HIS A 805 3.49 37.96 11.57
N THR A 806 3.66 37.14 12.61
CA THR A 806 4.96 36.67 13.12
C THR A 806 5.67 35.75 12.13
N HIS A 807 4.92 34.99 11.35
CA HIS A 807 5.43 34.04 10.37
C HIS A 807 5.37 34.59 8.93
N ARG A 808 5.17 35.91 8.76
CA ARG A 808 5.02 36.56 7.46
C ARG A 808 6.06 37.65 7.20
N ARG A 809 6.37 37.84 5.92
CA ARG A 809 7.21 38.94 5.42
C ARG A 809 6.43 39.71 4.36
N TYR A 810 6.45 41.03 4.45
CA TYR A 810 5.60 41.91 3.66
C TYR A 810 6.43 42.79 2.72
N PHE A 811 5.96 42.89 1.48
CA PHE A 811 6.52 43.74 0.45
C PHE A 811 5.39 44.54 -0.19
N TYR A 812 5.63 45.80 -0.50
CA TYR A 812 4.70 46.62 -1.30
C TYR A 812 5.46 47.51 -2.28
N ALA A 813 4.84 47.80 -3.42
CA ALA A 813 5.41 48.64 -4.47
C ALA A 813 4.63 49.96 -4.57
N THR A 814 5.32 51.09 -4.72
CA THR A 814 4.71 52.41 -4.92
C THR A 814 5.15 53.04 -6.24
N ASP A 815 4.27 53.79 -6.89
CA ASP A 815 4.60 54.68 -8.01
C ASP A 815 5.30 55.97 -7.55
N SER A 816 5.58 56.86 -8.51
CA SER A 816 6.20 58.17 -8.30
C SER A 816 5.32 59.14 -7.48
N GLU A 817 4.02 58.88 -7.34
CA GLU A 817 3.10 59.66 -6.50
C GLU A 817 2.98 59.07 -5.08
N GLY A 818 3.67 57.95 -4.80
CA GLY A 818 3.65 57.25 -3.51
C GLY A 818 2.44 56.34 -3.31
N LYS A 819 1.62 56.13 -4.35
CA LYS A 819 0.42 55.29 -4.32
C LYS A 819 0.82 53.83 -4.51
N ILE A 820 0.23 52.94 -3.72
CA ILE A 820 0.60 51.51 -3.71
C ILE A 820 0.05 50.79 -4.95
N CYS A 821 0.93 50.23 -5.78
CA CYS A 821 0.60 49.52 -7.03
C CYS A 821 0.41 48.01 -6.81
N SER A 822 1.29 47.39 -6.03
CA SER A 822 1.29 45.93 -5.88
C SER A 822 1.72 45.54 -4.46
N PHE A 823 1.28 44.37 -3.99
CA PHE A 823 1.55 43.85 -2.63
C PHE A 823 1.89 42.35 -2.69
N VAL A 824 2.93 41.94 -1.96
CA VAL A 824 3.33 40.54 -1.83
C VAL A 824 3.52 40.20 -0.35
N ALA A 825 2.97 39.07 0.07
CA ALA A 825 3.20 38.49 1.38
C ALA A 825 3.80 37.09 1.24
N LEU A 826 4.96 36.87 1.86
CA LEU A 826 5.55 35.55 2.02
C LEU A 826 5.14 34.98 3.38
N ALA A 827 4.57 33.77 3.43
CA ALA A 827 4.32 33.02 4.66
C ALA A 827 5.42 31.97 4.87
N GLN A 828 5.82 31.76 6.12
CA GLN A 828 6.80 30.75 6.52
C GLN A 828 6.16 29.36 6.52
N LEU A 829 6.86 28.38 5.95
CA LEU A 829 6.46 26.96 5.93
C LEU A 829 7.47 26.12 6.71
N ALA A 830 7.19 24.82 6.86
CA ALA A 830 8.15 23.83 7.36
C ALA A 830 9.56 24.02 6.77
N PRO A 831 10.64 23.76 7.53
CA PRO A 831 12.02 23.96 7.06
C PRO A 831 12.35 23.32 5.70
N ARG A 832 11.74 22.17 5.38
CA ARG A 832 11.86 21.47 4.08
C ARG A 832 11.13 22.18 2.92
N HIS A 833 9.97 22.78 3.17
CA HIS A 833 9.13 23.45 2.16
C HIS A 833 9.50 24.93 1.97
N GLY A 834 10.10 25.56 2.99
CA GLY A 834 10.68 26.89 2.92
C GLY A 834 9.68 28.03 3.18
N MET A 835 9.14 28.64 2.13
CA MET A 835 8.14 29.73 2.22
C MET A 835 7.09 29.66 1.10
N GLN A 836 5.92 30.28 1.31
CA GLN A 836 4.86 30.43 0.31
C GLN A 836 4.69 31.90 -0.08
N VAL A 837 4.58 32.22 -1.37
CA VAL A 837 3.95 33.47 -1.84
C VAL A 837 2.45 33.33 -1.63
N LYS A 838 1.98 33.67 -0.42
CA LYS A 838 0.59 33.50 0.03
C LYS A 838 -0.34 34.51 -0.66
N TYR A 839 0.12 35.75 -0.79
CA TYR A 839 -0.56 36.79 -1.55
C TYR A 839 0.40 37.43 -2.54
N SER A 840 -0.05 37.63 -3.77
CA SER A 840 0.63 38.39 -4.82
C SER A 840 -0.42 39.19 -5.58
N LEU A 841 -0.64 40.42 -5.15
CA LEU A 841 -1.75 41.26 -5.57
C LEU A 841 -1.23 42.40 -6.44
N ASP A 842 -1.76 42.49 -7.66
CA ASP A 842 -1.61 43.67 -8.51
C ASP A 842 -2.91 44.46 -8.47
N PHE A 843 -2.84 45.73 -8.06
CA PHE A 843 -4.01 46.55 -7.80
C PHE A 843 -4.52 47.27 -9.08
N PRO A 844 -5.79 47.74 -9.11
CA PRO A 844 -6.32 48.46 -10.27
C PRO A 844 -5.49 49.70 -10.66
N GLY A 845 -5.14 49.80 -11.94
CA GLY A 845 -4.40 50.95 -12.50
C GLY A 845 -2.90 50.96 -12.28
N SER A 846 -2.29 49.82 -11.91
CA SER A 846 -0.83 49.71 -11.72
C SER A 846 -0.02 49.76 -13.02
N PRO A 847 1.20 50.34 -13.01
CA PRO A 847 2.13 50.32 -14.13
C PRO A 847 2.57 48.91 -14.57
N SER A 848 2.99 48.78 -15.84
CA SER A 848 3.14 47.46 -16.47
C SER A 848 4.49 46.82 -16.14
N GLY A 849 4.46 45.90 -15.18
CA GLY A 849 5.64 45.20 -14.65
C GLY A 849 5.80 45.31 -13.13
N SER A 850 4.94 46.09 -12.44
CA SER A 850 4.99 46.25 -10.99
C SER A 850 4.90 44.92 -10.24
N ILE A 851 4.04 44.01 -10.68
CA ILE A 851 3.85 42.69 -10.05
C ILE A 851 4.99 41.71 -10.34
N GLU A 852 5.55 41.70 -11.57
CA GLU A 852 6.76 40.93 -11.88
C GLU A 852 7.97 41.40 -11.04
N TYR A 853 8.13 42.71 -10.86
CA TYR A 853 9.25 43.31 -10.13
C TYR A 853 9.20 42.96 -8.64
N ILE A 854 8.06 43.17 -7.98
CA ILE A 854 7.90 42.87 -6.54
C ILE A 854 8.01 41.37 -6.22
N ILE A 855 7.47 40.48 -7.06
CA ILE A 855 7.61 39.03 -6.86
C ILE A 855 9.08 38.61 -7.02
N THR A 856 9.77 39.13 -8.04
CA THR A 856 11.19 38.82 -8.27
C THR A 856 12.06 39.29 -7.10
N HIS A 857 11.81 40.49 -6.56
CA HIS A 857 12.48 41.00 -5.36
C HIS A 857 12.17 40.16 -4.10
N ALA A 858 10.92 39.72 -3.91
CA ALA A 858 10.55 38.86 -2.79
C ALA A 858 11.25 37.48 -2.85
N ILE A 859 11.35 36.88 -4.04
CA ILE A 859 12.11 35.64 -4.29
C ILE A 859 13.60 35.84 -3.95
N GLN A 860 14.21 36.94 -4.41
CA GLN A 860 15.61 37.25 -4.13
C GLN A 860 15.86 37.51 -2.63
N SER A 861 14.95 38.22 -1.94
CA SER A 861 14.99 38.43 -0.49
C SER A 861 14.92 37.10 0.30
N ALA A 862 14.10 36.14 -0.17
CA ALA A 862 14.07 34.79 0.39
C ALA A 862 15.38 34.03 0.13
N ALA A 863 15.93 34.09 -1.08
CA ALA A 863 17.20 33.46 -1.44
C ALA A 863 18.36 33.95 -0.55
N SER A 864 18.51 35.27 -0.39
CA SER A 864 19.50 35.90 0.50
C SER A 864 19.29 35.56 1.98
N SER A 865 18.10 35.08 2.36
CA SER A 865 17.78 34.58 3.71
C SER A 865 18.06 33.08 3.89
N GLY A 866 18.73 32.42 2.93
CA GLY A 866 19.05 30.99 2.98
C GLY A 866 17.87 30.06 2.68
N VAL A 867 16.74 30.59 2.19
CA VAL A 867 15.58 29.77 1.79
C VAL A 867 15.96 28.93 0.55
N LYS A 868 15.66 27.63 0.58
CA LYS A 868 15.98 26.66 -0.49
C LYS A 868 14.80 26.33 -1.41
N SER A 869 13.57 26.60 -0.96
CA SER A 869 12.32 26.34 -1.68
C SER A 869 11.34 27.47 -1.39
N LEU A 870 10.65 27.95 -2.42
CA LEU A 870 9.54 28.87 -2.32
C LEU A 870 8.39 28.35 -3.18
N THR A 871 7.14 28.47 -2.74
CA THR A 871 5.99 27.98 -3.53
C THR A 871 4.88 29.01 -3.74
N PHE A 872 4.15 28.89 -4.84
CA PHE A 872 3.00 29.73 -5.16
C PHE A 872 1.63 29.11 -4.77
N GLY A 873 1.62 27.94 -4.10
CA GLY A 873 0.40 27.17 -3.85
C GLY A 873 0.02 26.26 -5.01
N GLY A 874 -0.96 25.39 -4.76
CA GLY A 874 -1.50 24.47 -5.77
C GLY A 874 -2.03 25.16 -7.04
N GLY A 875 -1.50 24.77 -8.19
CA GLY A 875 -1.97 25.10 -9.54
C GLY A 875 -2.56 23.89 -10.28
N ALA A 876 -3.34 24.13 -11.34
CA ALA A 876 -4.05 23.08 -12.06
C ALA A 876 -3.21 22.51 -13.22
N ILE A 877 -2.73 21.27 -13.07
CA ILE A 877 -1.92 20.58 -14.07
C ILE A 877 -2.71 20.24 -15.35
N PRO A 878 -2.08 20.20 -16.53
CA PRO A 878 -2.79 20.02 -17.81
C PRO A 878 -3.36 18.61 -18.04
N HIS A 879 -3.03 17.61 -17.21
CA HIS A 879 -3.49 16.23 -17.33
C HIS A 879 -3.68 15.58 -15.94
N LEU A 880 -4.57 14.58 -15.84
CA LEU A 880 -4.86 13.86 -14.61
C LEU A 880 -3.89 12.69 -14.45
N ILE A 881 -3.12 12.70 -13.37
CA ILE A 881 -2.18 11.63 -13.02
C ILE A 881 -2.91 10.61 -12.14
N PRO A 882 -3.07 9.33 -12.55
CA PRO A 882 -3.72 8.32 -11.72
C PRO A 882 -2.84 7.93 -10.54
N GLY A 883 -3.39 7.97 -9.33
CA GLY A 883 -2.73 7.52 -8.10
C GLY A 883 -3.06 6.08 -7.74
N HIS A 884 -2.84 5.73 -6.47
CA HIS A 884 -3.18 4.42 -5.90
C HIS A 884 -4.62 3.97 -6.20
N ASN A 885 -4.79 2.65 -6.43
CA ASN A 885 -6.07 1.94 -6.62
C ASN A 885 -7.03 2.49 -7.71
N LEU A 886 -6.58 3.37 -8.61
CA LEU A 886 -7.40 3.88 -9.72
C LEU A 886 -7.08 3.13 -11.03
N SER A 887 -8.08 2.44 -11.60
CA SER A 887 -7.89 1.72 -12.87
C SER A 887 -7.83 2.67 -14.05
N SER A 888 -6.97 2.35 -15.04
CA SER A 888 -6.70 3.17 -16.23
C SER A 888 -7.95 3.51 -17.06
N VAL A 889 -8.94 2.61 -17.12
CA VAL A 889 -10.25 2.90 -17.75
C VAL A 889 -11.02 4.00 -17.00
N LYS A 890 -11.00 3.99 -15.67
CA LYS A 890 -11.67 5.02 -14.85
C LYS A 890 -10.90 6.34 -14.85
N ALA A 891 -9.57 6.29 -14.92
CA ALA A 891 -8.74 7.47 -15.11
C ALA A 891 -9.09 8.22 -16.42
N LYS A 892 -9.25 7.50 -17.54
CA LYS A 892 -9.68 8.11 -18.83
C LYS A 892 -11.06 8.80 -18.76
N VAL A 893 -12.02 8.23 -18.03
CA VAL A 893 -13.35 8.85 -17.84
C VAL A 893 -13.27 10.12 -16.97
N LEU A 894 -12.41 10.10 -15.93
CA LEU A 894 -12.19 11.26 -15.06
C LEU A 894 -11.42 12.38 -15.80
N GLN A 895 -10.44 12.03 -16.66
CA GLN A 895 -9.71 12.99 -17.50
C GLN A 895 -10.68 13.83 -18.34
N HIS A 896 -11.61 13.22 -19.08
CA HIS A 896 -12.56 13.97 -19.92
C HIS A 896 -13.46 14.92 -19.10
N THR A 897 -13.81 14.52 -17.88
CA THR A 897 -14.55 15.36 -16.92
C THR A 897 -13.70 16.56 -16.48
N TYR A 898 -12.42 16.31 -16.17
CA TYR A 898 -11.45 17.33 -15.76
C TYR A 898 -11.12 18.32 -16.89
N ASP A 899 -10.88 17.85 -18.12
CA ASP A 899 -10.64 18.68 -19.31
C ASP A 899 -11.75 19.72 -19.53
N THR A 900 -12.99 19.29 -19.30
CA THR A 900 -14.18 20.14 -19.42
C THR A 900 -14.19 21.25 -18.37
N ILE A 901 -13.84 20.92 -17.12
CA ILE A 901 -13.72 21.88 -16.01
C ILE A 901 -12.56 22.86 -16.25
N VAL A 902 -11.37 22.37 -16.62
CA VAL A 902 -10.19 23.21 -16.89
C VAL A 902 -10.48 24.21 -18.02
N LYS A 903 -11.15 23.79 -19.10
CA LYS A 903 -11.55 24.67 -20.21
C LYS A 903 -12.61 25.69 -19.80
N GLN A 904 -13.58 25.29 -18.97
CA GLN A 904 -14.63 26.17 -18.47
C GLN A 904 -14.09 27.28 -17.54
N PHE A 905 -13.20 26.93 -16.60
CA PHE A 905 -12.67 27.84 -15.59
C PHE A 905 -11.30 28.47 -15.94
N LYS A 906 -10.68 28.10 -17.07
CA LYS A 906 -9.42 28.65 -17.62
C LYS A 906 -8.22 28.56 -16.66
N LEU A 907 -8.14 27.46 -15.91
CA LEU A 907 -7.30 27.33 -14.71
C LEU A 907 -5.77 27.42 -15.00
N THR A 908 -5.31 26.99 -16.18
CA THR A 908 -3.87 26.94 -16.54
C THR A 908 -3.19 28.30 -16.68
N ARG A 909 -3.94 29.40 -16.84
CA ARG A 909 -3.38 30.74 -17.12
C ARG A 909 -2.48 31.28 -15.99
N LYS A 910 -2.63 30.79 -14.76
CA LYS A 910 -1.74 31.18 -13.64
C LYS A 910 -0.42 30.40 -13.67
N THR A 911 -0.48 29.12 -14.01
CA THR A 911 0.68 28.22 -14.16
C THR A 911 1.64 28.74 -15.22
N GLU A 912 1.14 29.19 -16.38
CA GLU A 912 1.95 29.81 -17.44
C GLU A 912 2.79 31.02 -16.95
N PHE A 913 2.25 31.86 -16.06
CA PHE A 913 2.97 32.99 -15.48
C PHE A 913 4.02 32.54 -14.46
N ARG A 914 3.67 31.60 -13.58
CA ARG A 914 4.55 31.08 -12.52
C ARG A 914 5.70 30.26 -13.09
N ALA A 915 5.50 29.54 -14.18
CA ALA A 915 6.55 28.82 -14.91
C ALA A 915 7.67 29.76 -15.42
N LYS A 916 7.34 30.97 -15.90
CA LYS A 916 8.34 31.98 -16.30
C LYS A 916 9.19 32.50 -15.13
N LEU A 917 8.63 32.50 -13.92
CA LEU A 917 9.36 32.80 -12.68
C LEU A 917 10.24 31.63 -12.20
N GLY A 918 10.29 30.52 -12.95
CA GLY A 918 11.10 29.34 -12.65
C GLY A 918 10.36 28.24 -11.89
N ALA A 919 9.02 28.30 -11.79
CA ALA A 919 8.25 27.28 -11.09
C ALA A 919 8.28 25.91 -11.79
N HIS A 920 8.23 24.85 -10.99
CA HIS A 920 8.03 23.47 -11.41
C HIS A 920 6.88 22.84 -10.61
N GLU A 921 6.25 21.83 -11.20
CA GLU A 921 5.05 21.17 -10.66
C GLU A 921 5.46 19.97 -9.76
N GLU A 922 5.12 20.01 -8.47
CA GLU A 922 5.15 18.84 -7.58
C GLU A 922 3.71 18.29 -7.39
N PRO A 923 3.36 17.10 -7.91
CA PRO A 923 1.98 16.60 -7.85
C PRO A 923 1.45 16.43 -6.42
N VAL A 924 0.29 17.03 -6.14
CA VAL A 924 -0.48 16.82 -4.91
C VAL A 924 -1.81 16.13 -5.22
N TYR A 925 -2.34 15.37 -4.27
CA TYR A 925 -3.32 14.34 -4.56
C TYR A 925 -4.69 14.58 -3.91
N ILE A 926 -5.72 14.10 -4.59
CA ILE A 926 -7.07 13.90 -4.08
C ILE A 926 -7.23 12.41 -3.79
N ALA A 927 -7.39 12.04 -2.53
CA ALA A 927 -7.51 10.66 -2.05
C ALA A 927 -8.87 10.43 -1.36
N TYR A 928 -9.53 9.31 -1.69
CA TYR A 928 -10.88 9.00 -1.21
C TYR A 928 -11.12 7.48 -1.06
N PRO A 929 -11.93 7.03 -0.08
CA PRO A 929 -12.30 5.63 0.05
C PRO A 929 -12.91 5.06 -1.25
N ARG A 930 -12.80 3.75 -1.49
CA ARG A 930 -13.25 3.08 -2.74
C ARG A 930 -14.71 3.35 -3.17
N HIS A 931 -15.58 3.79 -2.25
CA HIS A 931 -16.97 4.20 -2.50
C HIS A 931 -17.30 5.62 -2.00
N GLY A 932 -16.29 6.43 -1.69
CA GLY A 932 -16.44 7.79 -1.14
C GLY A 932 -16.85 8.83 -2.18
N LEU A 933 -16.20 8.86 -3.35
CA LEU A 933 -16.44 9.89 -4.37
C LEU A 933 -17.68 9.59 -5.25
N GLY A 934 -18.86 9.72 -4.66
CA GLY A 934 -20.12 9.84 -5.42
C GLY A 934 -20.37 11.28 -5.89
N THR A 935 -21.47 11.53 -6.60
CA THR A 935 -21.83 12.88 -7.10
C THR A 935 -21.89 13.94 -5.98
N LYS A 936 -22.38 13.58 -4.78
CA LYS A 936 -22.34 14.47 -3.60
C LYS A 936 -20.92 14.75 -3.09
N GLY A 937 -19.96 13.84 -3.33
CA GLY A 937 -18.56 14.02 -2.95
C GLY A 937 -17.83 14.95 -3.91
N ILE A 938 -18.10 14.82 -5.22
CA ILE A 938 -17.64 15.79 -6.23
C ILE A 938 -18.18 17.19 -5.89
N LYS A 939 -19.47 17.31 -5.53
CA LYS A 939 -20.02 18.58 -5.03
C LYS A 939 -19.36 19.08 -3.74
N ALA A 940 -19.03 18.20 -2.79
CA ALA A 940 -18.31 18.61 -1.58
C ALA A 940 -16.94 19.24 -1.89
N ILE A 941 -16.21 18.71 -2.89
CA ILE A 941 -14.95 19.28 -3.37
C ILE A 941 -15.18 20.61 -4.08
N LEU A 942 -16.16 20.69 -5.00
CA LEU A 942 -16.47 21.94 -5.71
C LEU A 942 -16.88 23.04 -4.71
N ASN A 943 -17.79 22.77 -3.79
CA ASN A 943 -18.23 23.69 -2.73
C ASN A 943 -17.20 23.94 -1.61
N PHE A 944 -15.98 23.43 -1.72
CA PHE A 944 -14.83 23.83 -0.89
C PHE A 944 -13.94 24.85 -1.62
N PHE A 945 -14.00 24.88 -2.95
CA PHE A 945 -13.25 25.77 -3.84
C PHE A 945 -14.08 26.93 -4.40
N GLU A 946 -15.41 26.77 -4.51
CA GLU A 946 -16.37 27.80 -4.89
C GLU A 946 -16.68 28.74 -3.71
N ASP A 947 -16.65 30.04 -4.00
CA ASP A 947 -17.08 31.18 -3.17
C ASP A 947 -18.10 32.01 -3.98
#